data_AF-A0A8W8LS92-F1
#
_entry.id   AF-A0A8W8LS92-F1
#
_cell.length_a   1.000
_cell.length_b   1.000
_cell.length_c   1.000
_cell.angle_alpha   90.00
_cell.angle_beta   90.00
_cell.angle_gamma   90.00
#
_symmetry.space_group_name_H-M   'P 1'
#
loop_
_entity.id
_entity.type
_entity.pdbx_description
1 polymer ?
#
loop_
_entity_poly.entity_id
_entity_poly.type
_entity_poly.pdbx_seq_one_letter_code
_entity_poly.pdbx_strand_id
1 'polypeptide(L)'
;KVYQDTVKKLCSESTGWPNCTEDQIFRLSTKEAMFIQDTPERYIVGHFAAVLHKINGLIPESRHILLINSARFLQQVLDKAAMFIETSLSDVNLSQEERMIKNKETLEDLTKLRKDVNEFFEKEKNNFDKGLEKIIRDLRDHLRSKETVSALCDFTHSMDTAGVKWKEATIKVRIKLYDSITEEIQRWETQNKKLEILGSGMAKQFQQKFPDFDSKLFNLQKRYIQHSKSGKMVAEDEEPFVPVIVAEKFDNINLGLKVLMGISISPVLLIGAIIRLPVWGIKELARKVKGHMLEKEYDTDPKVSLRKYAESILESTSDPIKMKPIMENEVSPMFQYLDNQRRRVLQQIEAELNLLDKRKEEKETREFIAKNCSSQKVRFERLRRRLTYFYKIELMKNSYKKLSEFELEETLYQGLFGEVCKVLPKVETDHHLEAVVVKNKHRIDGVNIMEHMRVEEAYRSKRFVYNMPCISMMLESSSEHHFFWPVLSLPKCSFRSFVKSKLINPEEKTQTLYTYIEPVISGLDFLHTKKLVHVDVSQDSVMVDQNDRVKLMHITYPQKLDLSLFPEASTELEQFVHFHWETMSASSQREYSFQHDMYGVGLMMWEIWTGQKAFQQVVTGLEPRTLLQFIRFLSMNKNSLRLGVEDGLGILAVNAWNDCIIKCQNLSINAADLLNTLAPCKNSTFDYSHAQAPLYSR
;
A
#
# COMPACT_ATOMS: atom_id res chain seq x y z
N LYS A 1 -13.56 -7.54 46.78
CA LYS A 1 -14.75 -6.84 46.25
C LYS A 1 -14.55 -6.32 44.83
N VAL A 2 -13.64 -5.37 44.56
CA VAL A 2 -13.41 -4.85 43.18
C VAL A 2 -13.05 -5.97 42.19
N TYR A 3 -12.08 -6.83 42.51
CA TYR A 3 -11.71 -7.95 41.64
C TYR A 3 -12.88 -8.89 41.32
N GLN A 4 -13.66 -9.30 42.34
CA GLN A 4 -14.81 -10.19 42.14
C GLN A 4 -15.91 -9.54 41.29
N ASP A 5 -16.11 -8.23 41.42
CA ASP A 5 -17.04 -7.48 40.57
C ASP A 5 -16.52 -7.37 39.12
N THR A 6 -15.20 -7.16 38.94
CA THR A 6 -14.55 -7.15 37.62
C THR A 6 -14.62 -8.52 36.94
N VAL A 7 -14.35 -9.62 37.65
CA VAL A 7 -14.51 -10.99 37.13
C VAL A 7 -15.96 -11.24 36.73
N LYS A 8 -16.92 -10.87 37.59
CA LYS A 8 -18.35 -11.03 37.29
C LYS A 8 -18.78 -10.27 36.04
N LYS A 9 -18.24 -9.06 35.81
CA LYS A 9 -18.54 -8.23 34.63
C LYS A 9 -17.85 -8.75 33.37
N LEU A 10 -16.58 -9.14 33.45
CA LEU A 10 -15.80 -9.59 32.29
C LEU A 10 -16.14 -11.02 31.85
N CYS A 11 -16.49 -11.91 32.78
CA CYS A 11 -16.87 -13.29 32.51
C CYS A 11 -18.40 -13.47 32.34
N SER A 12 -19.17 -12.38 32.30
CA SER A 12 -20.63 -12.40 32.10
C SER A 12 -20.97 -12.61 30.62
N GLU A 13 -21.91 -13.52 30.32
CA GLU A 13 -22.37 -13.77 28.95
C GLU A 13 -23.10 -12.58 28.31
N SER A 14 -23.60 -11.64 29.12
CA SER A 14 -24.44 -10.52 28.66
C SER A 14 -23.69 -9.19 28.50
N THR A 15 -22.53 -9.02 29.15
CA THR A 15 -21.78 -7.75 29.16
C THR A 15 -20.26 -7.91 29.07
N GLY A 16 -19.77 -9.16 29.06
CA GLY A 16 -18.36 -9.50 29.19
C GLY A 16 -17.65 -9.82 27.88
N TRP A 17 -16.36 -10.12 27.99
CA TRP A 17 -15.50 -10.49 26.87
C TRP A 17 -15.77 -11.96 26.49
N PRO A 18 -15.98 -12.30 25.20
CA PRO A 18 -16.36 -13.66 24.81
C PRO A 18 -15.34 -14.70 25.28
N ASN A 19 -15.80 -15.75 25.95
CA ASN A 19 -14.98 -16.85 26.49
C ASN A 19 -13.94 -16.44 27.53
N CYS A 20 -14.09 -15.28 28.17
CA CYS A 20 -13.20 -14.86 29.25
C CYS A 20 -13.48 -15.64 30.54
N THR A 21 -12.47 -16.30 31.08
CA THR A 21 -12.55 -17.08 32.32
C THR A 21 -11.73 -16.41 33.44
N GLU A 22 -12.09 -16.67 34.70
CA GLU A 22 -11.45 -16.01 35.85
C GLU A 22 -9.93 -16.20 35.90
N ASP A 23 -9.44 -17.35 35.45
CA ASP A 23 -8.01 -17.69 35.34
C ASP A 23 -7.22 -16.83 34.35
N GLN A 24 -7.91 -16.08 33.47
CA GLN A 24 -7.31 -15.14 32.54
C GLN A 24 -7.20 -13.72 33.11
N ILE A 25 -7.71 -13.47 34.32
CA ILE A 25 -7.77 -12.14 34.94
C ILE A 25 -6.67 -12.01 36.00
N PHE A 26 -5.64 -11.23 35.68
CA PHE A 26 -4.50 -11.00 36.56
C PHE A 26 -4.74 -9.82 37.50
N ARG A 27 -4.37 -9.97 38.78
CA ARG A 27 -4.40 -8.88 39.76
C ARG A 27 -3.07 -8.16 39.77
N LEU A 28 -3.11 -6.86 39.51
CA LEU A 28 -1.94 -5.99 39.63
C LEU A 28 -2.19 -4.95 40.72
N SER A 29 -1.28 -4.84 41.70
CA SER A 29 -1.30 -3.76 42.68
C SER A 29 -0.68 -2.50 42.05
N THR A 30 -1.45 -1.42 41.96
CA THR A 30 -0.95 -0.14 41.44
C THR A 30 0.15 0.46 42.33
N LYS A 31 0.12 0.21 43.64
CA LYS A 31 1.17 0.64 44.57
C LYS A 31 2.48 -0.12 44.36
N GLU A 32 2.41 -1.45 44.18
CA GLU A 32 3.60 -2.26 43.92
C GLU A 32 4.15 -1.99 42.51
N ALA A 33 3.28 -1.81 41.51
CA ALA A 33 3.69 -1.43 40.16
C ALA A 33 4.41 -0.07 40.13
N MET A 34 3.91 0.94 40.84
CA MET A 34 4.58 2.24 40.98
C MET A 34 5.92 2.12 41.71
N PHE A 35 5.95 1.41 42.84
CA PHE A 35 7.18 1.18 43.60
C PHE A 35 8.27 0.49 42.77
N ILE A 36 7.90 -0.49 41.95
CA ILE A 36 8.82 -1.20 41.04
C ILE A 36 9.30 -0.27 39.91
N GLN A 37 8.45 0.63 39.43
CA GLN A 37 8.80 1.60 38.38
C GLN A 37 9.77 2.68 38.90
N ASP A 38 9.63 3.08 40.17
CA ASP A 38 10.46 4.10 40.84
C ASP A 38 11.77 3.55 41.41
N THR A 39 11.94 2.22 41.49
CA THR A 39 13.12 1.57 42.08
C THR A 39 13.81 0.64 41.05
N PRO A 40 14.67 1.16 40.15
CA PRO A 40 15.21 0.42 39.01
C PRO A 40 16.25 -0.66 39.39
N GLU A 41 16.77 -0.64 40.60
CA GLU A 41 17.86 -1.53 41.04
C GLU A 41 17.33 -2.72 41.85
N ARG A 42 16.77 -3.73 41.15
CA ARG A 42 16.86 -5.16 41.53
C ARG A 42 16.15 -6.04 40.50
N TYR A 43 16.94 -6.75 39.70
CA TYR A 43 16.85 -8.11 39.12
C TYR A 43 15.50 -8.80 38.76
N ILE A 44 14.31 -8.22 38.98
CA ILE A 44 13.04 -8.81 38.56
C ILE A 44 12.56 -8.11 37.28
N VAL A 45 13.15 -8.63 36.21
CA VAL A 45 12.57 -8.84 34.88
C VAL A 45 12.32 -7.56 34.06
N GLY A 46 13.27 -7.27 33.16
CA GLY A 46 13.09 -6.28 32.09
C GLY A 46 11.81 -6.49 31.26
N HIS A 47 11.27 -7.72 31.18
CA HIS A 47 9.98 -7.98 30.55
C HIS A 47 8.79 -7.46 31.39
N PHE A 48 8.84 -7.51 32.72
CA PHE A 48 7.78 -6.97 33.59
C PHE A 48 7.79 -5.44 33.58
N ALA A 49 8.97 -4.82 33.66
CA ALA A 49 9.13 -3.38 33.47
C ALA A 49 8.68 -2.93 32.06
N ALA A 50 9.00 -3.71 31.01
CA ALA A 50 8.50 -3.45 29.66
C ALA A 50 6.97 -3.58 29.57
N VAL A 51 6.37 -4.58 30.23
CA VAL A 51 4.91 -4.72 30.31
C VAL A 51 4.27 -3.53 31.02
N LEU A 52 4.82 -3.09 32.17
CA LEU A 52 4.32 -1.91 32.88
C LEU A 52 4.47 -0.63 32.04
N HIS A 53 5.59 -0.47 31.33
CA HIS A 53 5.79 0.64 30.41
C HIS A 53 4.76 0.63 29.26
N LYS A 54 4.47 -0.55 28.68
CA LYS A 54 3.43 -0.72 27.67
C LYS A 54 2.03 -0.45 28.22
N ILE A 55 1.73 -0.88 29.45
CA ILE A 55 0.46 -0.59 30.12
C ILE A 55 0.29 0.91 30.36
N ASN A 56 1.35 1.61 30.76
CA ASN A 56 1.32 3.07 30.93
C ASN A 56 1.05 3.78 29.59
N GLY A 57 1.62 3.28 28.49
CA GLY A 57 1.31 3.73 27.14
C GLY A 57 -0.09 3.38 26.64
N LEU A 58 -0.84 2.44 27.26
CA LEU A 58 -2.16 2.07 26.72
C LEU A 58 -3.13 3.26 26.69
N ILE A 59 -3.12 4.16 27.67
CA ILE A 59 -4.07 5.28 27.70
C ILE A 59 -3.75 6.33 26.63
N PRO A 60 -2.52 6.88 26.53
CA PRO A 60 -2.20 7.82 25.46
C PRO A 60 -2.36 7.21 24.07
N GLU A 61 -1.89 5.98 23.85
CA GLU A 61 -1.99 5.29 22.57
C GLU A 61 -3.45 4.97 22.21
N SER A 62 -4.27 4.50 23.17
CA SER A 62 -5.70 4.25 22.90
C SER A 62 -6.47 5.53 22.57
N ARG A 63 -6.16 6.65 23.24
CA ARG A 63 -6.74 7.97 22.92
C ARG A 63 -6.29 8.46 21.54
N HIS A 64 -5.02 8.27 21.20
CA HIS A 64 -4.50 8.60 19.88
C HIS A 64 -5.17 7.76 18.78
N ILE A 65 -5.33 6.46 18.99
CA ILE A 65 -6.06 5.55 18.09
C ILE A 65 -7.53 5.97 17.97
N LEU A 66 -8.18 6.34 19.07
CA LEU A 66 -9.56 6.85 19.04
C LEU A 66 -9.68 8.11 18.18
N LEU A 67 -8.78 9.08 18.35
CA LEU A 67 -8.74 10.30 17.55
C LEU A 67 -8.53 10.01 16.06
N ILE A 68 -7.59 9.12 15.74
CA ILE A 68 -7.36 8.63 14.38
C ILE A 68 -8.64 8.02 13.80
N ASN A 69 -9.32 7.15 14.55
CA ASN A 69 -10.54 6.48 14.10
C ASN A 69 -11.69 7.46 13.89
N SER A 70 -11.85 8.43 14.80
CA SER A 70 -12.85 9.49 14.66
C SER A 70 -12.55 10.40 13.46
N ALA A 71 -11.30 10.78 13.25
CA ALA A 71 -10.88 11.58 12.10
C ALA A 71 -11.15 10.84 10.78
N ARG A 72 -10.79 9.55 10.69
CA ARG A 72 -11.10 8.72 9.50
C ARG A 72 -12.59 8.59 9.25
N PHE A 73 -13.38 8.31 10.29
CA PHE A 73 -14.84 8.22 10.14
C PHE A 73 -15.42 9.53 9.60
N LEU A 74 -14.99 10.68 10.16
CA LEU A 74 -15.42 11.99 9.67
C LEU A 74 -14.96 12.24 8.22
N GLN A 75 -13.75 11.81 7.87
CA GLN A 75 -13.23 11.91 6.50
C GLN A 75 -14.10 11.12 5.53
N GLN A 76 -14.45 9.87 5.86
CA GLN A 76 -15.35 9.03 5.06
C GLN A 76 -16.72 9.68 4.86
N VAL A 77 -17.29 10.27 5.92
CA VAL A 77 -18.57 10.99 5.82
C VAL A 77 -18.45 12.20 4.89
N LEU A 78 -17.38 12.99 5.04
CA LEU A 78 -17.14 14.17 4.20
C LEU A 78 -16.88 13.79 2.74
N ASP A 79 -16.11 12.74 2.48
CA ASP A 79 -15.83 12.22 1.14
C ASP A 79 -17.13 11.74 0.47
N LYS A 80 -17.95 10.93 1.16
CA LYS A 80 -19.25 10.47 0.64
C LYS A 80 -20.23 11.62 0.41
N ALA A 81 -20.26 12.62 1.29
CA ALA A 81 -21.10 13.78 1.12
C ALA A 81 -20.65 14.64 -0.08
N ALA A 82 -19.34 14.86 -0.24
CA ALA A 82 -18.78 15.55 -1.39
C ALA A 82 -19.11 14.81 -2.69
N MET A 83 -18.96 13.48 -2.72
CA MET A 83 -19.35 12.62 -3.84
C MET A 83 -20.81 12.78 -4.22
N PHE A 84 -21.71 12.74 -3.24
CA PHE A 84 -23.13 12.89 -3.45
C PHE A 84 -23.43 14.25 -4.08
N ILE A 85 -22.85 15.33 -3.53
CA ILE A 85 -22.99 16.69 -4.05
C ILE A 85 -22.50 16.81 -5.49
N GLU A 86 -21.33 16.25 -5.80
CA GLU A 86 -20.77 16.28 -7.16
C GLU A 86 -21.62 15.50 -8.17
N THR A 87 -22.08 14.31 -7.79
CA THR A 87 -22.94 13.48 -8.62
C THR A 87 -24.25 14.20 -8.90
N SER A 88 -24.90 14.74 -7.86
CA SER A 88 -26.15 15.50 -7.99
C SER A 88 -25.99 16.73 -8.88
N LEU A 89 -24.88 17.46 -8.78
CA LEU A 89 -24.57 18.59 -9.67
C LEU A 89 -24.31 18.15 -11.11
N SER A 90 -23.69 16.99 -11.32
CA SER A 90 -23.48 16.44 -12.67
C SER A 90 -24.79 16.00 -13.33
N ASP A 91 -25.71 15.43 -12.54
CA ASP A 91 -27.00 14.94 -13.00
C ASP A 91 -27.96 16.08 -13.39
N VAL A 92 -27.72 17.31 -12.93
CA VAL A 92 -28.48 18.51 -13.37
C VAL A 92 -28.37 18.72 -14.88
N ASN A 93 -27.24 18.37 -15.49
CA ASN A 93 -26.95 18.59 -16.90
C ASN A 93 -27.45 17.44 -17.81
N LEU A 94 -27.92 16.33 -17.24
CA LEU A 94 -28.42 15.18 -18.00
C LEU A 94 -29.91 15.32 -18.32
N SER A 95 -30.30 14.83 -19.49
CA SER A 95 -31.72 14.65 -19.83
C SER A 95 -32.37 13.55 -18.97
N GLN A 96 -33.70 13.51 -18.96
CA GLN A 96 -34.43 12.52 -18.17
C GLN A 96 -34.16 11.08 -18.64
N GLU A 97 -33.98 10.87 -19.95
CA GLU A 97 -33.66 9.58 -20.55
C GLU A 97 -32.23 9.12 -20.21
N GLU A 98 -31.24 10.01 -20.34
CA GLU A 98 -29.84 9.72 -19.97
C GLU A 98 -29.71 9.33 -18.50
N ARG A 99 -30.46 10.00 -17.61
CA ARG A 99 -30.50 9.66 -16.18
C ARG A 99 -31.12 8.28 -15.93
N MET A 100 -32.16 7.91 -16.67
CA MET A 100 -32.79 6.59 -16.55
C MET A 100 -31.86 5.47 -17.01
N ILE A 101 -31.14 5.68 -18.12
CA ILE A 101 -30.13 4.74 -18.62
C ILE A 101 -29.02 4.56 -17.58
N LYS A 102 -28.43 5.66 -17.12
CA LYS A 102 -27.37 5.66 -16.08
C LYS A 102 -27.80 4.93 -14.81
N ASN A 103 -29.00 5.21 -14.31
CA ASN A 103 -29.53 4.56 -13.09
C ASN A 103 -29.77 3.06 -13.29
N LYS A 104 -30.20 2.64 -14.48
CA LYS A 104 -30.42 1.22 -14.81
C LYS A 104 -29.10 0.45 -14.88
N GLU A 105 -28.11 0.95 -15.62
CA GLU A 105 -26.77 0.35 -15.70
C GLU A 105 -26.14 0.20 -14.31
N THR A 106 -26.29 1.25 -13.49
CA THR A 106 -25.84 1.27 -12.12
C THR A 106 -26.50 0.18 -11.26
N LEU A 107 -27.81 0.02 -11.39
CA LEU A 107 -28.57 -1.01 -10.66
C LEU A 107 -28.09 -2.41 -11.05
N GLU A 108 -27.86 -2.64 -12.33
CA GLU A 108 -27.34 -3.91 -12.86
C GLU A 108 -25.92 -4.20 -12.33
N ASP A 109 -25.05 -3.20 -12.28
CA ASP A 109 -23.70 -3.32 -11.71
C ASP A 109 -23.70 -3.63 -10.21
N LEU A 110 -24.51 -2.92 -9.41
CA LEU A 110 -24.62 -3.13 -7.96
C LEU A 110 -25.23 -4.48 -7.61
N THR A 111 -26.26 -4.92 -8.34
CA THR A 111 -26.89 -6.22 -8.14
C THR A 111 -25.95 -7.37 -8.52
N LYS A 112 -25.18 -7.23 -9.61
CA LYS A 112 -24.13 -8.17 -9.99
C LYS A 112 -23.03 -8.24 -8.92
N LEU A 113 -22.54 -7.09 -8.42
CA LEU A 113 -21.53 -7.07 -7.36
C LEU A 113 -22.03 -7.76 -6.08
N ARG A 114 -23.27 -7.49 -5.66
CA ARG A 114 -23.89 -8.14 -4.50
C ARG A 114 -23.86 -9.66 -4.64
N LYS A 115 -24.21 -10.17 -5.82
CA LYS A 115 -24.20 -11.60 -6.13
C LYS A 115 -22.77 -12.15 -6.09
N ASP A 116 -21.83 -11.49 -6.77
CA ASP A 116 -20.42 -11.92 -6.84
C ASP A 116 -19.76 -12.01 -5.46
N VAL A 117 -20.03 -11.03 -4.58
CA VAL A 117 -19.56 -11.02 -3.19
C VAL A 117 -20.12 -12.21 -2.41
N ASN A 118 -21.44 -12.43 -2.43
CA ASN A 118 -22.05 -13.54 -1.71
C ASN A 118 -21.55 -14.91 -2.19
N GLU A 119 -21.53 -15.13 -3.50
CA GLU A 119 -21.05 -16.38 -4.09
C GLU A 119 -19.57 -16.65 -3.77
N PHE A 120 -18.75 -15.60 -3.72
CA PHE A 120 -17.36 -15.73 -3.32
C PHE A 120 -17.22 -16.19 -1.87
N PHE A 121 -17.86 -15.51 -0.93
CA PHE A 121 -17.71 -15.83 0.50
C PHE A 121 -18.23 -17.23 0.83
N GLU A 122 -19.35 -17.66 0.23
CA GLU A 122 -19.86 -19.02 0.40
C GLU A 122 -18.92 -20.08 -0.18
N LYS A 123 -18.33 -19.82 -1.37
CA LYS A 123 -17.37 -20.74 -1.99
C LYS A 123 -16.09 -20.86 -1.17
N GLU A 124 -15.53 -19.74 -0.70
CA GLU A 124 -14.27 -19.74 0.05
C GLU A 124 -14.42 -20.36 1.43
N LYS A 125 -15.52 -20.09 2.13
CA LYS A 125 -15.82 -20.76 3.40
C LYS A 125 -15.83 -22.28 3.23
N ASN A 126 -16.54 -22.78 2.23
CA ASN A 126 -16.59 -24.22 1.92
C ASN A 126 -15.22 -24.80 1.53
N ASN A 127 -14.39 -24.06 0.79
CA ASN A 127 -13.04 -24.49 0.42
C ASN A 127 -12.13 -24.56 1.65
N PHE A 128 -12.21 -23.57 2.53
CA PHE A 128 -11.44 -23.52 3.76
C PHE A 128 -11.81 -24.66 4.70
N ASP A 129 -13.11 -24.91 4.91
CA ASP A 129 -13.60 -26.01 5.75
C ASP A 129 -13.08 -27.37 5.25
N LYS A 130 -13.13 -27.61 3.93
CA LYS A 130 -12.57 -28.82 3.30
C LYS A 130 -11.04 -28.92 3.50
N GLY A 131 -10.34 -27.79 3.42
CA GLY A 131 -8.90 -27.71 3.68
C GLY A 131 -8.57 -28.05 5.14
N LEU A 132 -9.32 -27.48 6.08
CA LEU A 132 -9.18 -27.74 7.51
C LEU A 132 -9.42 -29.21 7.84
N GLU A 133 -10.46 -29.82 7.26
CA GLU A 133 -10.72 -31.27 7.41
C GLU A 133 -9.58 -32.13 6.88
N LYS A 134 -8.92 -31.72 5.79
CA LYS A 134 -7.74 -32.41 5.27
C LYS A 134 -6.57 -32.32 6.27
N ILE A 135 -6.33 -31.15 6.84
CA ILE A 135 -5.28 -30.94 7.84
C ILE A 135 -5.54 -31.79 9.09
N ILE A 136 -6.78 -31.84 9.56
CA ILE A 136 -7.19 -32.68 10.69
C ILE A 136 -6.90 -34.17 10.42
N ARG A 137 -7.19 -34.66 9.20
CA ARG A 137 -6.88 -36.03 8.80
C ARG A 137 -5.37 -36.28 8.79
N ASP A 138 -4.62 -35.40 8.14
CA ASP A 138 -3.18 -35.56 8.01
C ASP A 138 -2.47 -35.50 9.38
N LEU A 139 -2.95 -34.67 10.30
CA LEU A 139 -2.44 -34.57 11.67
C LEU A 139 -2.81 -35.81 12.51
N ARG A 140 -4.02 -36.35 12.35
CA ARG A 140 -4.40 -37.65 12.95
C ARG A 140 -3.42 -38.72 12.51
N ASP A 141 -3.17 -38.83 11.20
CA ASP A 141 -2.36 -39.91 10.63
C ASP A 141 -0.90 -39.80 11.11
N HIS A 142 -0.37 -38.57 11.22
CA HIS A 142 0.94 -38.32 11.83
C HIS A 142 1.02 -38.75 13.28
N LEU A 143 0.07 -38.32 14.12
CA LEU A 143 0.03 -38.63 15.55
C LEU A 143 -0.25 -40.11 15.86
N ARG A 144 -0.80 -40.86 14.91
CA ARG A 144 -1.07 -42.30 15.02
C ARG A 144 -0.02 -43.17 14.33
N SER A 145 0.96 -42.58 13.67
CA SER A 145 2.06 -43.35 13.08
C SER A 145 2.85 -44.08 14.17
N LYS A 146 3.38 -45.26 13.85
CA LYS A 146 4.10 -46.09 14.82
C LYS A 146 5.34 -45.36 15.34
N GLU A 147 5.98 -44.61 14.45
CA GLU A 147 7.17 -43.81 14.68
C GLU A 147 6.89 -42.69 15.69
N THR A 148 5.83 -41.90 15.47
CA THR A 148 5.43 -40.81 16.37
C THR A 148 4.94 -41.32 17.72
N VAL A 149 4.15 -42.40 17.75
CA VAL A 149 3.70 -43.01 19.01
C VAL A 149 4.89 -43.53 19.82
N SER A 150 5.88 -44.16 19.19
CA SER A 150 7.11 -44.59 19.88
C SER A 150 7.87 -43.39 20.42
N ALA A 151 8.14 -42.38 19.58
CA ALA A 151 8.88 -41.18 19.97
C ALA A 151 8.24 -40.43 21.15
N LEU A 152 6.91 -40.38 21.21
CA LEU A 152 6.18 -39.68 22.26
C LEU A 152 5.96 -40.52 23.53
N CYS A 153 5.89 -41.85 23.45
CA CYS A 153 5.55 -42.72 24.59
C CYS A 153 6.73 -43.50 25.17
N ASP A 154 7.87 -43.62 24.49
CA ASP A 154 9.00 -44.46 24.92
C ASP A 154 9.67 -43.99 26.21
N PHE A 155 9.56 -42.71 26.54
CA PHE A 155 10.09 -42.17 27.79
C PHE A 155 9.51 -42.86 29.04
N THR A 156 8.32 -43.47 28.93
CA THR A 156 7.66 -44.20 30.04
C THR A 156 8.49 -45.37 30.55
N HIS A 157 9.33 -46.00 29.71
CA HIS A 157 10.23 -47.08 30.12
C HIS A 157 11.39 -46.62 31.02
N SER A 158 11.79 -45.36 30.85
CA SER A 158 12.90 -44.71 31.58
C SER A 158 12.45 -43.99 32.86
N MET A 159 11.15 -43.98 33.16
CA MET A 159 10.64 -43.33 34.37
C MET A 159 10.96 -44.14 35.62
N ASP A 160 11.38 -43.44 36.68
CA ASP A 160 11.48 -44.02 38.02
C ASP A 160 10.08 -44.21 38.61
N THR A 161 9.69 -45.47 38.76
CA THR A 161 8.40 -45.90 39.30
C THR A 161 8.51 -46.48 40.71
N ALA A 162 9.71 -46.49 41.31
CA ALA A 162 9.94 -47.11 42.61
C ALA A 162 9.23 -46.32 43.72
N GLY A 163 8.23 -46.95 44.36
CA GLY A 163 7.46 -46.34 45.46
C GLY A 163 6.50 -45.21 45.05
N VAL A 164 6.34 -44.93 43.75
CA VAL A 164 5.47 -43.86 43.23
C VAL A 164 4.05 -44.38 43.01
N LYS A 165 3.06 -43.73 43.62
CA LYS A 165 1.64 -44.08 43.45
C LYS A 165 1.14 -43.70 42.04
N TRP A 166 0.19 -44.47 41.51
CA TRP A 166 -0.46 -44.26 40.20
C TRP A 166 -0.82 -42.79 39.89
N LYS A 167 -1.46 -42.10 40.86
CA LYS A 167 -1.85 -40.69 40.69
C LYS A 167 -0.68 -39.75 40.47
N GLU A 168 0.46 -40.00 41.11
CA GLU A 168 1.65 -39.16 40.95
C GLU A 168 2.39 -39.48 39.64
N ALA A 169 2.52 -40.77 39.31
CA ALA A 169 3.13 -41.22 38.06
C ALA A 169 2.37 -40.69 36.83
N THR A 170 1.04 -40.73 36.85
CA THR A 170 0.20 -40.20 35.75
C THR A 170 0.25 -38.68 35.62
N ILE A 171 0.53 -37.92 36.69
CA ILE A 171 0.78 -36.45 36.58
C ILE A 171 2.07 -36.20 35.82
N LYS A 172 3.16 -36.92 36.16
CA LYS A 172 4.45 -36.79 35.49
C LYS A 172 4.37 -37.18 34.00
N VAL A 173 3.63 -38.25 33.67
CA VAL A 173 3.36 -38.63 32.28
C VAL A 173 2.58 -37.53 31.56
N ARG A 174 1.53 -36.97 32.17
CA ARG A 174 0.71 -35.91 31.55
C ARG A 174 1.49 -34.65 31.20
N ILE A 175 2.33 -34.17 32.12
CA ILE A 175 3.16 -32.97 31.89
C ILE A 175 4.14 -33.23 30.74
N LYS A 176 4.89 -34.33 30.80
CA LYS A 176 5.90 -34.63 29.78
C LYS A 176 5.29 -34.90 28.40
N LEU A 177 4.14 -35.58 28.37
CA LEU A 177 3.42 -35.87 27.13
C LEU A 177 2.77 -34.62 26.54
N TYR A 178 2.31 -33.69 27.39
CA TYR A 178 1.80 -32.40 26.97
C TYR A 178 2.87 -31.60 26.20
N ASP A 179 4.06 -31.46 26.79
CA ASP A 179 5.17 -30.76 26.16
C ASP A 179 5.59 -31.45 24.86
N SER A 180 5.75 -32.78 24.91
CA SER A 180 6.22 -33.58 23.77
C SER A 180 5.24 -33.58 22.59
N ILE A 181 3.92 -33.71 22.83
CA ILE A 181 2.92 -33.62 21.77
C ILE A 181 2.91 -32.21 21.18
N THR A 182 3.00 -31.18 22.02
CA THR A 182 2.98 -29.78 21.56
C THR A 182 4.17 -29.49 20.64
N GLU A 183 5.38 -29.91 21.04
CA GLU A 183 6.60 -29.78 20.22
C GLU A 183 6.51 -30.57 18.91
N GLU A 184 5.96 -31.79 18.95
CA GLU A 184 5.85 -32.64 17.76
C GLU A 184 4.84 -32.09 16.74
N ILE A 185 3.69 -31.59 17.20
CA ILE A 185 2.73 -30.94 16.30
C ILE A 185 3.31 -29.63 15.73
N GLN A 186 4.06 -28.86 16.53
CA GLN A 186 4.76 -27.66 16.04
C GLN A 186 5.81 -28.00 14.97
N ARG A 187 6.61 -29.06 15.21
CA ARG A 187 7.59 -29.56 14.25
C ARG A 187 6.92 -30.00 12.96
N TRP A 188 5.83 -30.77 13.06
CA TRP A 188 5.04 -31.22 11.92
C TRP A 188 4.52 -30.05 11.09
N GLU A 189 3.94 -29.03 11.71
CA GLU A 189 3.43 -27.85 10.96
C GLU A 189 4.58 -27.03 10.36
N THR A 190 5.71 -26.88 11.06
CA THR A 190 6.88 -26.16 10.55
C THR A 190 7.45 -26.82 9.28
N GLN A 191 7.43 -28.15 9.23
CA GLN A 191 7.91 -28.92 8.08
C GLN A 191 6.90 -28.94 6.92
N ASN A 192 5.61 -29.09 7.22
CA ASN A 192 4.58 -29.34 6.21
C ASN A 192 3.89 -28.05 5.72
N LYS A 193 3.90 -26.98 6.52
CA LYS A 193 3.32 -25.66 6.24
C LYS A 193 1.86 -25.72 5.75
N LYS A 194 1.07 -26.71 6.19
CA LYS A 194 -0.25 -26.98 5.60
C LYS A 194 -1.26 -25.88 5.93
N LEU A 195 -1.20 -25.30 7.13
CA LEU A 195 -2.06 -24.19 7.55
C LEU A 195 -1.64 -22.90 6.84
N GLU A 196 -0.35 -22.67 6.65
CA GLU A 196 0.19 -21.53 5.89
C GLU A 196 -0.24 -21.58 4.41
N ILE A 197 -0.15 -22.76 3.79
CA ILE A 197 -0.59 -23.00 2.41
C ILE A 197 -2.10 -22.80 2.28
N LEU A 198 -2.89 -23.25 3.27
CA LEU A 198 -4.34 -23.05 3.26
C LEU A 198 -4.72 -21.56 3.30
N GLY A 199 -4.10 -20.78 4.20
CA GLY A 199 -4.32 -19.34 4.31
C GLY A 199 -3.87 -18.56 3.06
N SER A 200 -2.67 -18.87 2.55
CA SER A 200 -2.14 -18.22 1.33
C SER A 200 -2.90 -18.60 0.04
N GLY A 201 -3.51 -19.79 0.00
CA GLY A 201 -4.37 -20.23 -1.10
C GLY A 201 -5.67 -19.42 -1.19
N MET A 202 -6.36 -19.23 -0.07
CA MET A 202 -7.54 -18.36 0.03
C MET A 202 -7.18 -16.93 -0.41
N ALA A 203 -5.99 -16.49 -0.01
CA ALA A 203 -5.52 -15.17 -0.33
C ALA A 203 -5.35 -14.92 -1.83
N LYS A 204 -4.71 -15.87 -2.50
CA LYS A 204 -4.51 -15.85 -3.95
C LYS A 204 -5.84 -15.91 -4.70
N GLN A 205 -6.82 -16.70 -4.24
CA GLN A 205 -8.14 -16.79 -4.86
C GLN A 205 -8.95 -15.51 -4.72
N PHE A 206 -8.88 -14.84 -3.56
CA PHE A 206 -9.47 -13.51 -3.36
C PHE A 206 -8.91 -12.52 -4.39
N GLN A 207 -7.57 -12.43 -4.48
CA GLN A 207 -6.89 -11.54 -5.41
C GLN A 207 -7.18 -11.87 -6.88
N GLN A 208 -7.38 -13.14 -7.22
CA GLN A 208 -7.73 -13.57 -8.58
C GLN A 208 -9.17 -13.26 -8.99
N LYS A 209 -10.14 -13.40 -8.06
CA LYS A 209 -11.56 -13.16 -8.35
C LYS A 209 -11.93 -11.69 -8.24
N PHE A 210 -11.30 -11.00 -7.29
CA PHE A 210 -11.36 -9.54 -7.17
C PHE A 210 -9.96 -8.96 -7.36
N PRO A 211 -9.41 -9.01 -8.59
CA PRO A 211 -8.23 -8.24 -8.91
C PRO A 211 -8.62 -6.80 -8.64
N ASP A 212 -7.93 -6.21 -7.68
CA ASP A 212 -8.21 -4.88 -7.18
C ASP A 212 -9.58 -4.75 -6.50
N PHE A 213 -9.92 -5.60 -5.52
CA PHE A 213 -11.16 -5.50 -4.73
C PHE A 213 -11.42 -4.07 -4.23
N ASP A 214 -10.39 -3.44 -3.65
CA ASP A 214 -10.43 -2.05 -3.21
C ASP A 214 -10.68 -1.13 -4.40
N SER A 215 -9.98 -1.32 -5.52
CA SER A 215 -10.28 -0.59 -6.75
C SER A 215 -11.61 -0.95 -7.39
N LYS A 216 -12.27 -2.09 -7.14
CA LYS A 216 -13.59 -2.44 -7.71
C LYS A 216 -14.70 -1.84 -6.86
N LEU A 217 -14.59 -1.87 -5.54
CA LEU A 217 -15.46 -1.14 -4.63
C LEU A 217 -15.33 0.37 -4.86
N PHE A 218 -14.09 0.84 -5.02
CA PHE A 218 -13.73 2.21 -5.38
C PHE A 218 -14.05 2.56 -6.85
N ASN A 219 -13.95 1.63 -7.81
CA ASN A 219 -14.33 1.87 -9.21
C ASN A 219 -15.84 1.75 -9.41
N LEU A 220 -16.56 1.04 -8.55
CA LEU A 220 -18.01 1.17 -8.46
C LEU A 220 -18.37 2.56 -7.97
N GLN A 221 -17.64 3.11 -6.99
CA GLN A 221 -17.76 4.53 -6.62
C GLN A 221 -17.28 5.50 -7.73
N LYS A 222 -16.26 5.13 -8.53
CA LYS A 222 -15.62 5.97 -9.57
C LYS A 222 -16.27 5.90 -10.95
N ARG A 223 -16.97 4.82 -11.30
CA ARG A 223 -17.75 4.71 -12.55
C ARG A 223 -18.92 5.70 -12.59
N TYR A 224 -19.41 6.15 -11.43
CA TYR A 224 -20.32 7.31 -11.35
C TYR A 224 -19.65 8.65 -11.70
N ILE A 225 -18.32 8.75 -11.57
CA ILE A 225 -17.54 10.01 -11.65
C ILE A 225 -17.10 10.31 -13.08
N GLN A 226 -16.77 9.29 -13.88
CA GLN A 226 -16.08 9.50 -15.16
C GLN A 226 -16.94 10.09 -16.29
N HIS A 227 -18.26 10.22 -16.13
CA HIS A 227 -19.08 11.00 -17.07
C HIS A 227 -19.07 12.51 -16.80
N SER A 228 -18.49 12.99 -15.70
CA SER A 228 -18.36 14.42 -15.43
C SER A 228 -16.95 14.93 -15.72
N LYS A 229 -16.82 15.90 -16.63
CA LYS A 229 -15.56 16.59 -16.96
C LYS A 229 -15.02 17.47 -15.82
N SER A 230 -15.37 17.23 -14.56
CA SER A 230 -15.02 18.11 -13.42
C SER A 230 -14.79 17.32 -12.12
N GLY A 231 -13.56 17.36 -11.59
CA GLY A 231 -13.21 16.96 -10.21
C GLY A 231 -13.05 15.45 -9.98
N LYS A 232 -11.86 14.92 -9.70
CA LYS A 232 -11.17 14.82 -8.39
C LYS A 232 -11.83 13.80 -7.45
N MET A 233 -11.44 12.53 -7.60
CA MET A 233 -11.47 11.56 -6.50
C MET A 233 -10.16 10.81 -6.42
N VAL A 234 -9.48 11.02 -5.30
CA VAL A 234 -8.51 10.13 -4.71
C VAL A 234 -9.15 9.77 -3.38
N ALA A 235 -9.64 8.53 -3.25
CA ALA A 235 -9.84 7.95 -1.94
C ALA A 235 -8.49 7.37 -1.55
N GLU A 236 -8.13 7.56 -0.28
CA GLU A 236 -7.02 6.85 0.33
C GLU A 236 -7.25 5.34 0.17
N ASP A 237 -6.21 4.60 -0.18
CA ASP A 237 -6.19 3.15 0.02
C ASP A 237 -6.53 2.90 1.50
N GLU A 238 -7.73 2.42 1.80
CA GLU A 238 -8.13 2.02 3.15
C GLU A 238 -7.40 0.73 3.51
N GLU A 239 -6.15 0.84 3.96
CA GLU A 239 -5.54 -0.24 4.73
C GLU A 239 -6.27 -0.36 6.08
N PRO A 240 -6.83 -1.52 6.45
CA PRO A 240 -7.33 -1.77 7.78
C PRO A 240 -6.18 -1.71 8.79
N PHE A 241 -6.53 -1.24 9.98
CA PHE A 241 -5.65 -0.99 11.10
C PHE A 241 -4.69 -2.14 11.42
N VAL A 242 -3.39 -1.83 11.41
CA VAL A 242 -2.33 -2.62 12.03
C VAL A 242 -1.39 -1.64 12.75
N PRO A 243 -1.04 -1.87 14.03
CA PRO A 243 -0.11 -1.02 14.77
C PRO A 243 1.21 -0.83 14.03
N VAL A 244 1.82 0.36 14.08
CA VAL A 244 3.09 0.70 13.38
C VAL A 244 4.21 -0.32 13.66
N ILE A 245 4.28 -0.87 14.87
CA ILE A 245 5.22 -1.93 15.30
C ILE A 245 5.02 -3.26 14.53
N VAL A 246 3.81 -3.48 14.02
CA VAL A 246 3.43 -4.62 13.18
C VAL A 246 3.49 -4.23 11.69
N ALA A 247 3.37 -2.95 11.32
CA ALA A 247 3.59 -2.50 9.94
C ALA A 247 5.08 -2.60 9.53
N GLU A 248 6.00 -2.13 10.37
CA GLU A 248 7.46 -2.09 10.09
C GLU A 248 8.12 -3.48 9.97
N LYS A 249 7.46 -4.56 10.42
CA LYS A 249 7.98 -5.94 10.29
C LYS A 249 7.55 -6.65 9.00
N PHE A 250 6.69 -6.05 8.17
CA PHE A 250 5.98 -6.80 7.11
C PHE A 250 5.78 -6.03 5.78
N ASP A 251 6.73 -5.17 5.40
CA ASP A 251 6.68 -4.18 4.30
C ASP A 251 6.36 -4.70 2.87
N ASN A 252 6.42 -6.01 2.60
CA ASN A 252 6.40 -6.47 1.21
C ASN A 252 5.03 -6.83 0.58
N ILE A 253 3.88 -6.79 1.28
CA ILE A 253 2.55 -7.12 0.69
C ILE A 253 1.41 -6.35 1.39
N ASN A 254 0.42 -5.86 0.62
CA ASN A 254 -0.78 -5.09 1.04
C ASN A 254 -1.44 -5.67 2.32
N LEU A 255 -1.48 -4.84 3.36
CA LEU A 255 -1.83 -5.20 4.73
C LEU A 255 -3.33 -5.48 4.89
N GLY A 256 -4.18 -4.83 4.07
CA GLY A 256 -5.61 -5.06 4.08
C GLY A 256 -6.04 -6.40 3.53
N LEU A 257 -5.32 -6.86 2.51
CA LEU A 257 -5.39 -8.22 2.02
C LEU A 257 -4.95 -9.20 3.14
N LYS A 258 -3.83 -8.95 3.83
CA LYS A 258 -3.34 -9.82 4.92
C LYS A 258 -4.30 -9.93 6.10
N VAL A 259 -4.94 -8.84 6.50
CA VAL A 259 -5.90 -8.82 7.61
C VAL A 259 -7.24 -9.44 7.18
N LEU A 260 -7.69 -9.17 5.95
CA LEU A 260 -8.85 -9.84 5.35
C LEU A 260 -8.64 -11.35 5.22
N MET A 261 -7.41 -11.80 4.97
CA MET A 261 -7.07 -13.19 4.67
C MET A 261 -6.36 -13.91 5.81
N GLY A 262 -6.32 -13.32 7.02
CA GLY A 262 -5.68 -13.93 8.19
C GLY A 262 -4.20 -14.30 8.01
N ILE A 263 -3.43 -13.55 7.22
CA ILE A 263 -1.96 -13.70 7.14
C ILE A 263 -1.30 -13.21 8.45
N SER A 264 -2.04 -12.52 9.32
CA SER A 264 -1.66 -12.29 10.72
C SER A 264 -2.06 -13.43 11.66
N ILE A 265 -2.63 -14.54 11.17
CA ILE A 265 -2.58 -15.81 11.89
C ILE A 265 -1.13 -16.27 11.77
N SER A 266 -0.27 -15.61 12.54
CA SER A 266 1.04 -16.14 12.89
C SER A 266 0.84 -17.62 13.23
N PRO A 267 1.82 -18.49 12.92
CA PRO A 267 1.89 -19.81 13.52
C PRO A 267 1.46 -19.78 15.00
N VAL A 268 1.75 -18.70 15.75
CA VAL A 268 1.39 -18.44 17.15
C VAL A 268 -0.13 -18.52 17.48
N LEU A 269 -1.06 -18.07 16.63
CA LEU A 269 -2.50 -18.12 16.95
C LEU A 269 -3.08 -19.53 16.74
N LEU A 270 -2.69 -20.22 15.66
CA LEU A 270 -3.05 -21.64 15.45
C LEU A 270 -2.27 -22.58 16.38
N ILE A 271 -1.09 -22.17 16.87
CA ILE A 271 -0.37 -22.82 17.97
C ILE A 271 -1.24 -22.85 19.24
N GLY A 272 -2.12 -21.87 19.47
CA GLY A 272 -3.11 -21.92 20.56
C GLY A 272 -4.09 -23.10 20.47
N ALA A 273 -4.48 -23.51 19.26
CA ALA A 273 -5.27 -24.72 19.00
C ALA A 273 -4.45 -25.98 19.34
N ILE A 274 -3.21 -26.01 18.88
CA ILE A 274 -2.25 -27.11 19.03
C ILE A 274 -1.90 -27.34 20.51
N ILE A 275 -1.77 -26.26 21.29
CA ILE A 275 -1.51 -26.26 22.73
C ILE A 275 -2.72 -26.78 23.54
N ARG A 276 -3.95 -26.65 23.02
CA ARG A 276 -5.19 -27.07 23.72
C ARG A 276 -5.59 -28.51 23.46
N LEU A 277 -5.20 -29.09 22.33
CA LEU A 277 -5.49 -30.50 21.99
C LEU A 277 -4.97 -31.49 23.06
N PRO A 278 -3.72 -31.38 23.56
CA PRO A 278 -3.22 -32.28 24.58
C PRO A 278 -3.89 -32.09 25.95
N VAL A 279 -4.22 -30.84 26.35
CA VAL A 279 -4.97 -30.56 27.60
C VAL A 279 -6.31 -31.29 27.59
N TRP A 280 -7.00 -31.26 26.46
CA TRP A 280 -8.30 -31.88 26.32
C TRP A 280 -8.22 -33.41 26.33
N GLY A 281 -7.26 -34.01 25.58
CA GLY A 281 -7.03 -35.45 25.59
C GLY A 281 -6.75 -36.01 26.98
N ILE A 282 -6.00 -35.25 27.79
CA ILE A 282 -5.74 -35.51 29.20
C ILE A 282 -7.01 -35.45 30.06
N LYS A 283 -7.85 -34.42 29.87
CA LYS A 283 -9.11 -34.21 30.63
C LYS A 283 -10.18 -35.26 30.30
N GLU A 284 -10.17 -35.80 29.10
CA GLU A 284 -11.10 -36.82 28.63
C GLU A 284 -10.77 -38.22 29.17
N LEU A 285 -9.50 -38.58 29.21
CA LEU A 285 -9.06 -39.87 29.74
C LEU A 285 -9.33 -39.98 31.24
N ALA A 286 -9.20 -38.88 31.99
CA ALA A 286 -9.58 -38.81 33.40
C ALA A 286 -11.07 -39.11 33.67
N ARG A 287 -11.93 -39.06 32.63
CA ARG A 287 -13.37 -39.39 32.71
C ARG A 287 -13.69 -40.83 32.27
N LYS A 288 -12.74 -41.60 31.69
CA LYS A 288 -13.01 -42.94 31.12
C LYS A 288 -12.65 -44.09 32.07
N VAL A 289 -13.47 -45.16 32.03
CA VAL A 289 -13.30 -46.46 32.72
C VAL A 289 -11.91 -47.10 32.50
N LYS A 290 -11.30 -46.86 31.33
CA LYS A 290 -9.96 -47.36 30.94
C LYS A 290 -8.86 -46.89 31.91
N GLY A 291 -8.99 -45.71 32.52
CA GLY A 291 -8.04 -45.19 33.52
C GLY A 291 -8.06 -45.96 34.84
N HIS A 292 -9.24 -46.42 35.27
CA HIS A 292 -9.41 -47.24 36.49
C HIS A 292 -8.97 -48.69 36.30
N MET A 293 -9.03 -49.22 35.07
CA MET A 293 -8.47 -50.54 34.76
C MET A 293 -6.94 -50.53 34.79
N LEU A 294 -6.32 -49.51 34.19
CA LEU A 294 -4.87 -49.34 34.18
C LEU A 294 -4.30 -49.04 35.58
N GLU A 295 -5.08 -48.40 36.45
CA GLU A 295 -4.73 -48.21 37.88
C GLU A 295 -4.55 -49.55 38.60
N LYS A 296 -5.34 -50.57 38.28
CA LYS A 296 -5.22 -51.93 38.85
C LYS A 296 -4.04 -52.71 38.25
N GLU A 297 -3.75 -52.53 36.96
CA GLU A 297 -2.62 -53.19 36.27
C GLU A 297 -1.26 -52.60 36.69
N TYR A 298 -1.23 -51.35 37.17
CA TYR A 298 -0.02 -50.65 37.58
C TYR A 298 0.74 -51.34 38.71
N ASP A 299 0.04 -51.98 39.66
CA ASP A 299 0.67 -52.70 40.77
C ASP A 299 1.44 -53.96 40.30
N THR A 300 1.16 -54.44 39.09
CA THR A 300 1.77 -55.65 38.49
C THR A 300 2.88 -55.30 37.51
N ASP A 301 2.64 -54.33 36.62
CA ASP A 301 3.63 -53.82 35.68
C ASP A 301 3.47 -52.30 35.53
N PRO A 302 4.22 -51.51 36.34
CA PRO A 302 4.12 -50.06 36.33
C PRO A 302 4.44 -49.43 34.96
N LYS A 303 5.47 -49.94 34.28
CA LYS A 303 5.99 -49.31 33.05
C LYS A 303 5.08 -49.57 31.86
N VAL A 304 4.58 -50.80 31.70
CA VAL A 304 3.64 -51.13 30.63
C VAL A 304 2.30 -50.42 30.84
N SER A 305 1.83 -50.31 32.09
CA SER A 305 0.63 -49.56 32.44
C SER A 305 0.75 -48.06 32.13
N LEU A 306 1.90 -47.43 32.42
CA LEU A 306 2.15 -46.02 32.08
C LEU A 306 2.27 -45.80 30.57
N ARG A 307 2.84 -46.75 29.82
CA ARG A 307 2.88 -46.69 28.35
C ARG A 307 1.48 -46.75 27.75
N LYS A 308 0.66 -47.74 28.16
CA LYS A 308 -0.75 -47.84 27.72
C LYS A 308 -1.55 -46.58 28.08
N TYR A 309 -1.25 -45.96 29.22
CA TYR A 309 -1.84 -44.69 29.63
C TYR A 309 -1.45 -43.55 28.68
N ALA A 310 -0.15 -43.38 28.37
CA ALA A 310 0.33 -42.38 27.43
C ALA A 310 -0.25 -42.57 26.01
N GLU A 311 -0.25 -43.80 25.49
CA GLU A 311 -0.85 -44.15 24.20
C GLU A 311 -2.34 -43.79 24.15
N SER A 312 -3.08 -44.04 25.24
CA SER A 312 -4.50 -43.68 25.30
C SER A 312 -4.78 -42.17 25.34
N ILE A 313 -3.85 -41.36 25.85
CA ILE A 313 -3.91 -39.89 25.75
C ILE A 313 -3.70 -39.47 24.29
N LEU A 314 -2.73 -40.05 23.58
CA LEU A 314 -2.51 -39.81 22.16
C LEU A 314 -3.71 -40.23 21.30
N GLU A 315 -4.30 -41.40 21.56
CA GLU A 315 -5.51 -41.88 20.87
C GLU A 315 -6.67 -40.88 21.03
N SER A 316 -6.85 -40.34 22.24
CA SER A 316 -7.90 -39.35 22.51
C SER A 316 -7.59 -37.97 21.93
N THR A 317 -6.32 -37.61 21.81
CA THR A 317 -5.87 -36.33 21.24
C THR A 317 -5.97 -36.34 19.71
N SER A 318 -5.73 -37.50 19.09
CA SER A 318 -5.78 -37.74 17.64
C SER A 318 -7.18 -38.14 17.11
N ASP A 319 -8.25 -37.76 17.81
CA ASP A 319 -9.63 -38.04 17.40
C ASP A 319 -10.24 -36.83 16.64
N PRO A 320 -10.35 -36.87 15.30
CA PRO A 320 -11.02 -35.89 14.46
C PRO A 320 -12.38 -35.40 14.88
N ILE A 321 -13.22 -36.23 15.52
CA ILE A 321 -14.51 -35.76 16.02
C ILE A 321 -14.31 -34.66 17.07
N LYS A 322 -13.18 -34.69 17.78
CA LYS A 322 -12.82 -33.78 18.86
C LYS A 322 -11.81 -32.71 18.42
N MET A 323 -10.91 -33.04 17.49
CA MET A 323 -9.99 -32.06 16.90
C MET A 323 -10.76 -31.00 16.10
N LYS A 324 -11.79 -31.41 15.34
CA LYS A 324 -12.58 -30.52 14.48
C LYS A 324 -13.14 -29.30 15.22
N PRO A 325 -13.95 -29.43 16.29
CA PRO A 325 -14.51 -28.27 16.99
C PRO A 325 -13.45 -27.39 17.67
N ILE A 326 -12.32 -27.97 18.11
CA ILE A 326 -11.21 -27.20 18.69
C ILE A 326 -10.55 -26.35 17.62
N MET A 327 -10.24 -26.93 16.45
CA MET A 327 -9.61 -26.20 15.35
C MET A 327 -10.57 -25.18 14.73
N GLU A 328 -11.86 -25.50 14.61
CA GLU A 328 -12.91 -24.58 14.13
C GLU A 328 -13.09 -23.36 15.05
N ASN A 329 -13.10 -23.56 16.37
CA ASN A 329 -13.20 -22.44 17.33
C ASN A 329 -12.03 -21.47 17.25
N GLU A 330 -10.85 -21.95 16.88
CA GLU A 330 -9.62 -21.16 16.81
C GLU A 330 -9.54 -20.33 15.54
N VAL A 331 -10.09 -20.84 14.43
CA VAL A 331 -10.25 -20.09 13.18
C VAL A 331 -11.54 -19.25 13.16
N SER A 332 -12.47 -19.47 14.10
CA SER A 332 -13.75 -18.75 14.18
C SER A 332 -13.61 -17.22 14.23
N PRO A 333 -12.68 -16.61 15.00
CA PRO A 333 -12.49 -15.16 14.99
C PRO A 333 -12.11 -14.60 13.61
N MET A 334 -11.36 -15.36 12.80
CA MET A 334 -11.03 -14.99 11.42
C MET A 334 -12.29 -14.96 10.55
N PHE A 335 -13.13 -16.00 10.66
CA PHE A 335 -14.40 -16.06 9.93
C PHE A 335 -15.40 -14.99 10.37
N GLN A 336 -15.45 -14.67 11.66
CA GLN A 336 -16.25 -13.57 12.18
C GLN A 336 -15.79 -12.23 11.63
N TYR A 337 -14.48 -12.01 11.52
CA TYR A 337 -13.93 -10.82 10.89
C TYR A 337 -14.27 -10.74 9.40
N LEU A 338 -14.07 -11.83 8.66
CA LEU A 338 -14.44 -11.94 7.24
C LEU A 338 -15.93 -11.68 7.00
N ASP A 339 -16.80 -12.24 7.84
CA ASP A 339 -18.24 -12.02 7.78
C ASP A 339 -18.61 -10.57 8.13
N ASN A 340 -17.90 -9.94 9.06
CA ASN A 340 -18.03 -8.49 9.33
C ASN A 340 -17.68 -7.65 8.10
N GLN A 341 -16.61 -7.98 7.38
CA GLN A 341 -16.25 -7.26 6.15
C GLN A 341 -17.27 -7.51 5.03
N ARG A 342 -17.72 -8.75 4.85
CA ARG A 342 -18.83 -9.10 3.94
C ARG A 342 -20.05 -8.23 4.24
N ARG A 343 -20.47 -8.17 5.51
CA ARG A 343 -21.62 -7.38 5.94
C ARG A 343 -21.46 -5.89 5.65
N ARG A 344 -20.29 -5.30 5.91
CA ARG A 344 -20.01 -3.89 5.61
C ARG A 344 -20.17 -3.57 4.12
N VAL A 345 -19.61 -4.42 3.26
CA VAL A 345 -19.70 -4.27 1.80
C VAL A 345 -21.16 -4.39 1.35
N LEU A 346 -21.89 -5.37 1.86
CA LEU A 346 -23.31 -5.55 1.53
C LEU A 346 -24.17 -4.39 2.02
N GLN A 347 -23.93 -3.89 3.25
CA GLN A 347 -24.62 -2.71 3.79
C GLN A 347 -24.36 -1.46 2.95
N GLN A 348 -23.14 -1.30 2.43
CA GLN A 348 -22.82 -0.21 1.54
C GLN A 348 -23.56 -0.34 0.20
N ILE A 349 -23.58 -1.52 -0.41
CA ILE A 349 -24.36 -1.76 -1.64
C ILE A 349 -25.85 -1.48 -1.40
N GLU A 350 -26.39 -1.93 -0.28
CA GLU A 350 -27.80 -1.71 0.08
C GLU A 350 -28.12 -0.23 0.32
N ALA A 351 -27.23 0.51 0.98
CA ALA A 351 -27.36 1.95 1.13
C ALA A 351 -27.41 2.67 -0.22
N GLU A 352 -26.56 2.28 -1.19
CA GLU A 352 -26.55 2.85 -2.54
C GLU A 352 -27.81 2.49 -3.34
N LEU A 353 -28.27 1.24 -3.26
CA LEU A 353 -29.54 0.82 -3.87
C LEU A 353 -30.72 1.63 -3.32
N ASN A 354 -30.77 1.83 -2.00
CA ASN A 354 -31.80 2.64 -1.35
C ASN A 354 -31.74 4.12 -1.81
N LEU A 355 -30.54 4.68 -2.04
CA LEU A 355 -30.39 6.02 -2.59
C LEU A 355 -30.90 6.12 -4.03
N LEU A 356 -30.65 5.11 -4.87
CA LEU A 356 -31.15 5.06 -6.25
C LEU A 356 -32.68 4.95 -6.30
N ASP A 357 -33.29 4.19 -5.39
CA ASP A 357 -34.74 4.07 -5.31
C ASP A 357 -35.38 5.37 -4.84
N LYS A 358 -34.83 6.04 -3.81
CA LYS A 358 -35.31 7.38 -3.37
C LYS A 358 -35.23 8.44 -4.48
N ARG A 359 -34.18 8.40 -5.30
CA ARG A 359 -34.03 9.31 -6.46
C ARG A 359 -35.09 9.11 -7.54
N LYS A 360 -35.75 7.94 -7.62
CA LYS A 360 -36.89 7.74 -8.53
C LYS A 360 -38.14 8.50 -8.07
N GLU A 361 -38.24 8.76 -6.77
CA GLU A 361 -39.41 9.40 -6.13
C GLU A 361 -39.25 10.92 -6.02
N GLU A 362 -38.02 11.44 -5.88
CA GLU A 362 -37.75 12.87 -5.71
C GLU A 362 -37.84 13.66 -7.04
N LYS A 363 -38.88 14.49 -7.15
CA LYS A 363 -39.05 15.52 -8.19
C LYS A 363 -38.49 16.89 -7.75
N GLU A 364 -37.29 16.93 -7.16
CA GLU A 364 -36.69 18.22 -6.85
C GLU A 364 -36.29 18.96 -8.15
N THR A 365 -36.60 20.26 -8.22
CA THR A 365 -36.29 21.08 -9.41
C THR A 365 -34.78 21.27 -9.56
N ARG A 366 -34.29 21.14 -10.79
CA ARG A 366 -32.86 21.29 -11.18
C ARG A 366 -32.19 22.52 -10.57
N GLU A 367 -32.91 23.63 -10.50
CA GLU A 367 -32.43 24.91 -9.95
C GLU A 367 -32.21 24.88 -8.43
N PHE A 368 -33.06 24.15 -7.69
CA PHE A 368 -32.93 24.00 -6.24
C PHE A 368 -31.70 23.16 -5.87
N ILE A 369 -31.53 22.02 -6.57
CA ILE A 369 -30.35 21.15 -6.41
C ILE A 369 -29.08 21.92 -6.78
N ALA A 370 -29.06 22.60 -7.93
CA ALA A 370 -27.90 23.36 -8.39
C ALA A 370 -27.48 24.45 -7.40
N LYS A 371 -28.43 25.24 -6.89
CA LYS A 371 -28.15 26.35 -5.96
C LYS A 371 -27.67 25.85 -4.59
N ASN A 372 -28.36 24.88 -4.00
CA ASN A 372 -28.05 24.39 -2.67
C ASN A 372 -26.77 23.54 -2.67
N CYS A 373 -26.64 22.58 -3.60
CA CYS A 373 -25.48 21.70 -3.68
C CYS A 373 -24.19 22.47 -4.00
N SER A 374 -24.25 23.51 -4.85
CA SER A 374 -23.06 24.33 -5.16
C SER A 374 -22.52 25.07 -3.93
N SER A 375 -23.41 25.66 -3.13
CA SER A 375 -23.01 26.36 -1.89
C SER A 375 -22.44 25.40 -0.84
N GLN A 376 -23.04 24.21 -0.70
CA GLN A 376 -22.55 23.18 0.22
C GLN A 376 -21.25 22.57 -0.27
N LYS A 377 -21.04 22.41 -1.58
CA LYS A 377 -19.79 21.87 -2.16
C LYS A 377 -18.57 22.60 -1.63
N VAL A 378 -18.57 23.94 -1.66
CA VAL A 378 -17.44 24.76 -1.18
C VAL A 378 -17.21 24.56 0.31
N ARG A 379 -18.28 24.47 1.12
CA ARG A 379 -18.18 24.28 2.57
C ARG A 379 -17.65 22.89 2.92
N PHE A 380 -18.17 21.85 2.30
CA PHE A 380 -17.73 20.47 2.49
C PHE A 380 -16.27 20.29 2.05
N GLU A 381 -15.88 20.83 0.89
CA GLU A 381 -14.49 20.79 0.43
C GLU A 381 -13.53 21.50 1.40
N ARG A 382 -13.94 22.63 1.99
CA ARG A 382 -13.13 23.31 3.01
C ARG A 382 -12.98 22.48 4.28
N LEU A 383 -14.06 21.88 4.78
CA LEU A 383 -14.02 21.01 5.96
C LEU A 383 -13.15 19.77 5.71
N ARG A 384 -13.33 19.16 4.54
CA ARG A 384 -12.55 18.01 4.07
C ARG A 384 -11.06 18.31 4.07
N ARG A 385 -10.63 19.40 3.42
CA ARG A 385 -9.21 19.79 3.41
C ARG A 385 -8.65 20.02 4.81
N ARG A 386 -9.38 20.72 5.67
CA ARG A 386 -8.94 20.96 7.06
C ARG A 386 -8.79 19.68 7.86
N LEU A 387 -9.73 18.74 7.69
CA LEU A 387 -9.68 17.44 8.36
C LEU A 387 -8.52 16.60 7.84
N THR A 388 -8.32 16.52 6.52
CA THR A 388 -7.18 15.83 5.90
C THR A 388 -5.85 16.40 6.40
N TYR A 389 -5.73 17.73 6.45
CA TYR A 389 -4.52 18.38 6.96
C TYR A 389 -4.26 18.00 8.41
N PHE A 390 -5.26 18.13 9.29
CA PHE A 390 -5.13 17.74 10.70
C PHE A 390 -4.78 16.25 10.84
N TYR A 391 -5.45 15.39 10.10
CA TYR A 391 -5.19 13.95 10.12
C TYR A 391 -3.76 13.61 9.70
N LYS A 392 -3.27 14.19 8.60
CA LYS A 392 -1.95 13.86 8.05
C LYS A 392 -0.81 14.51 8.81
N ILE A 393 -0.93 15.81 9.06
CA ILE A 393 0.18 16.62 9.59
C ILE A 393 0.26 16.51 11.11
N GLU A 394 -0.87 16.46 11.81
CA GLU A 394 -0.90 16.44 13.27
C GLU A 394 -1.02 15.03 13.84
N LEU A 395 -2.00 14.24 13.38
CA LEU A 395 -2.24 12.90 13.93
C LEU A 395 -1.23 11.87 13.40
N MET A 396 -0.93 11.89 12.10
CA MET A 396 -0.06 10.89 11.48
C MET A 396 1.42 11.30 11.47
N LYS A 397 1.81 12.38 12.15
CA LYS A 397 3.18 12.92 12.18
C LYS A 397 4.26 11.87 12.45
N ASN A 398 4.01 10.95 13.39
CA ASN A 398 4.95 9.91 13.79
C ASN A 398 5.05 8.74 12.78
N SER A 399 4.15 8.69 11.80
CA SER A 399 4.19 7.69 10.73
C SER A 399 5.13 8.11 9.58
N TYR A 400 5.61 9.36 9.60
CA TYR A 400 6.53 9.90 8.62
C TYR A 400 7.94 9.96 9.18
N LYS A 401 8.93 9.72 8.33
CA LYS A 401 10.34 9.93 8.67
C LYS A 401 10.62 11.43 8.80
N LYS A 402 11.62 11.80 9.60
CA LYS A 402 12.08 13.20 9.74
C LYS A 402 13.43 13.36 9.07
N LEU A 403 13.71 14.54 8.49
CA LEU A 403 15.02 14.80 7.89
C LEU A 403 16.15 14.68 8.92
N SER A 404 15.87 15.06 10.16
CA SER A 404 16.83 14.93 11.27
C SER A 404 17.37 13.51 11.51
N GLU A 405 16.68 12.46 11.03
CA GLU A 405 17.09 11.05 11.13
C GLU A 405 18.15 10.66 10.08
N PHE A 406 18.42 11.54 9.10
CA PHE A 406 19.31 11.28 7.97
C PHE A 406 20.44 12.32 7.91
N GLU A 407 21.57 11.90 7.34
CA GLU A 407 22.67 12.76 6.90
C GLU A 407 22.52 13.01 5.39
N LEU A 408 22.65 14.28 4.99
CA LEU A 408 22.67 14.68 3.58
C LEU A 408 24.11 14.54 3.07
N GLU A 409 24.30 13.73 2.03
CA GLU A 409 25.62 13.43 1.48
C GLU A 409 25.92 14.31 0.26
N GLU A 410 25.16 14.12 -0.83
CA GLU A 410 25.36 14.84 -2.09
C GLU A 410 24.03 15.22 -2.76
N THR A 411 24.05 16.29 -3.55
CA THR A 411 22.92 16.69 -4.41
C THR A 411 23.10 16.09 -5.79
N LEU A 412 22.27 15.09 -6.13
CA LEU A 412 22.28 14.41 -7.42
C LEU A 412 21.63 15.25 -8.53
N TYR A 413 20.66 16.08 -8.16
CA TYR A 413 19.94 16.94 -9.08
C TYR A 413 19.47 18.21 -8.37
N GLN A 414 19.61 19.36 -9.04
CA GLN A 414 19.10 20.63 -8.58
C GLN A 414 18.32 21.30 -9.70
N GLY A 415 17.00 21.37 -9.53
CA GLY A 415 16.09 22.05 -10.44
C GLY A 415 15.42 23.27 -9.80
N LEU A 416 14.58 23.93 -10.60
CA LEU A 416 13.79 25.09 -10.15
C LEU A 416 12.81 24.70 -9.04
N PHE A 417 12.12 23.56 -9.22
CA PHE A 417 10.98 23.13 -8.39
C PHE A 417 11.33 22.13 -7.29
N GLY A 418 12.54 21.58 -7.32
CA GLY A 418 13.02 20.67 -6.30
C GLY A 418 14.49 20.31 -6.45
N GLU A 419 15.00 19.64 -5.45
CA GLU A 419 16.34 19.05 -5.45
C GLU A 419 16.25 17.57 -5.07
N VAL A 420 17.19 16.78 -5.54
CA VAL A 420 17.31 15.36 -5.20
C VAL A 420 18.62 15.18 -4.46
N CYS A 421 18.54 14.81 -3.20
CA CYS A 421 19.71 14.61 -2.35
C CYS A 421 19.85 13.14 -1.99
N LYS A 422 21.07 12.60 -2.10
CA LYS A 422 21.45 11.33 -1.51
C LYS A 422 21.47 11.48 0.02
N VAL A 423 20.88 10.52 0.71
CA VAL A 423 20.80 10.50 2.16
C VAL A 423 21.24 9.17 2.74
N LEU A 424 21.85 9.25 3.92
CA LEU A 424 22.29 8.10 4.71
C LEU A 424 21.60 8.14 6.08
N PRO A 425 21.12 7.00 6.61
CA PRO A 425 20.55 6.97 7.96
C PRO A 425 21.63 7.25 9.02
N LYS A 426 21.34 8.10 10.01
CA LYS A 426 22.29 8.44 11.10
C LYS A 426 22.57 7.30 12.07
N VAL A 427 21.64 6.36 12.18
CA VAL A 427 21.75 5.20 13.05
C VAL A 427 21.98 3.98 12.17
N GLU A 428 23.02 3.19 12.47
CA GLU A 428 23.23 1.89 11.85
C GLU A 428 22.04 0.98 12.19
N THR A 429 21.05 0.96 11.31
CA THR A 429 20.09 -0.14 11.24
C THR A 429 20.75 -1.31 10.53
N ASP A 430 20.33 -2.55 10.83
CA ASP A 430 20.81 -3.81 10.19
C ASP A 430 20.77 -3.81 8.65
N HIS A 431 20.18 -2.78 8.03
CA HIS A 431 20.19 -2.51 6.61
C HIS A 431 20.75 -1.10 6.37
N HIS A 432 21.97 -1.00 5.83
CA HIS A 432 22.50 0.23 5.22
C HIS A 432 21.64 0.60 4.01
N LEU A 433 20.59 1.38 4.23
CA LEU A 433 19.68 1.75 3.16
C LEU A 433 20.07 3.13 2.62
N GLU A 434 20.93 3.14 1.60
CA GLU A 434 21.19 4.34 0.81
C GLU A 434 19.92 4.71 0.02
N ALA A 435 19.50 5.97 0.14
CA ALA A 435 18.27 6.45 -0.48
C ALA A 435 18.46 7.86 -1.02
N VAL A 436 17.45 8.34 -1.75
CA VAL A 436 17.37 9.75 -2.18
C VAL A 436 16.10 10.39 -1.67
N VAL A 437 16.20 11.66 -1.27
CA VAL A 437 15.04 12.49 -0.93
C VAL A 437 14.79 13.47 -2.06
N VAL A 438 13.57 13.48 -2.59
CA VAL A 438 13.15 14.49 -3.58
C VAL A 438 12.50 15.66 -2.84
N LYS A 439 13.27 16.70 -2.59
CA LYS A 439 12.82 17.87 -1.86
C LYS A 439 12.10 18.83 -2.80
N ASN A 440 10.78 18.70 -2.87
CA ASN A 440 9.95 19.70 -3.54
C ASN A 440 9.91 20.99 -2.69
N LYS A 441 10.07 22.15 -3.33
CA LYS A 441 10.07 23.46 -2.67
C LYS A 441 8.66 23.97 -2.31
N HIS A 442 7.61 23.24 -2.69
CA HIS A 442 6.24 23.63 -2.42
C HIS A 442 5.81 23.26 -0.99
N ARG A 443 5.39 24.26 -0.22
CA ARG A 443 4.87 24.08 1.14
C ARG A 443 3.47 23.48 1.11
N ILE A 444 3.14 22.69 2.14
CA ILE A 444 1.80 22.16 2.37
C ILE A 444 1.03 23.12 3.26
N ASP A 445 -0.22 23.40 2.89
CA ASP A 445 -1.19 24.11 3.71
C ASP A 445 -2.59 23.48 3.60
N GLY A 446 -3.54 24.04 4.35
CA GLY A 446 -4.94 23.58 4.33
C GLY A 446 -5.67 23.82 3.01
N VAL A 447 -5.06 24.48 2.02
CA VAL A 447 -5.63 24.73 0.69
C VAL A 447 -5.17 23.66 -0.29
N ASN A 448 -3.88 23.30 -0.29
CA ASN A 448 -3.26 22.38 -1.27
C ASN A 448 -3.07 20.94 -0.76
N ILE A 449 -3.40 20.64 0.50
CA ILE A 449 -3.22 19.31 1.09
C ILE A 449 -3.80 18.18 0.23
N MET A 450 -4.96 18.37 -0.38
CA MET A 450 -5.62 17.32 -1.18
C MET A 450 -4.84 17.01 -2.45
N GLU A 451 -4.18 17.99 -3.04
CA GLU A 451 -3.29 17.81 -4.19
C GLU A 451 -2.03 17.06 -3.77
N HIS A 452 -1.41 17.43 -2.64
CA HIS A 452 -0.27 16.70 -2.07
C HIS A 452 -0.61 15.24 -1.76
N MET A 453 -1.80 14.95 -1.27
CA MET A 453 -2.23 13.56 -1.02
C MET A 453 -2.30 12.73 -2.30
N ARG A 454 -2.64 13.32 -3.46
CA ARG A 454 -2.60 12.59 -4.75
C ARG A 454 -1.19 12.28 -5.18
N VAL A 455 -0.26 13.19 -4.91
CA VAL A 455 1.17 13.00 -5.19
C VAL A 455 1.73 11.90 -4.28
N GLU A 456 1.41 11.91 -2.98
CA GLU A 456 1.76 10.86 -2.02
C GLU A 456 1.25 9.48 -2.49
N GLU A 457 -0.02 9.39 -2.87
CA GLU A 457 -0.63 8.16 -3.38
C GLU A 457 0.09 7.67 -4.64
N ALA A 458 0.43 8.57 -5.57
CA ALA A 458 1.16 8.20 -6.79
C ALA A 458 2.54 7.62 -6.49
N TYR A 459 3.26 8.14 -5.50
CA TYR A 459 4.54 7.56 -5.06
C TYR A 459 4.37 6.19 -4.39
N ARG A 460 3.30 6.00 -3.61
CA ARG A 460 3.03 4.71 -2.94
C ARG A 460 2.46 3.64 -3.87
N SER A 461 1.94 4.01 -5.02
CA SER A 461 1.28 3.07 -5.93
C SER A 461 2.28 2.07 -6.53
N LYS A 462 2.22 0.81 -6.08
CA LYS A 462 3.03 -0.30 -6.65
C LYS A 462 2.74 -0.60 -8.12
N ARG A 463 1.63 -0.08 -8.67
CA ARG A 463 1.31 -0.19 -10.10
C ARG A 463 2.20 0.69 -10.97
N PHE A 464 2.96 1.61 -10.36
CA PHE A 464 3.70 2.60 -11.09
C PHE A 464 5.13 2.16 -11.40
N VAL A 465 5.26 1.19 -12.30
CA VAL A 465 6.54 0.56 -12.67
C VAL A 465 7.55 1.56 -13.26
N TYR A 466 7.08 2.69 -13.80
CA TYR A 466 7.90 3.71 -14.44
C TYR A 466 8.46 4.77 -13.48
N ASN A 467 8.15 4.66 -12.19
CA ASN A 467 8.70 5.53 -11.15
C ASN A 467 9.87 4.92 -10.41
N MET A 468 10.71 5.80 -9.85
CA MET A 468 11.64 5.40 -8.82
C MET A 468 10.87 4.86 -7.61
N PRO A 469 11.18 3.64 -7.12
CA PRO A 469 10.44 3.03 -6.03
C PRO A 469 10.50 3.88 -4.76
N CYS A 470 9.32 4.23 -4.24
CA CYS A 470 9.19 4.93 -2.97
C CYS A 470 9.40 3.95 -1.81
N ILE A 471 10.36 4.27 -0.95
CA ILE A 471 10.67 3.53 0.28
C ILE A 471 9.80 4.07 1.42
N SER A 472 9.71 5.39 1.53
CA SER A 472 9.00 6.06 2.61
C SER A 472 8.61 7.48 2.24
N MET A 473 7.88 8.15 3.13
CA MET A 473 7.59 9.58 3.03
C MET A 473 8.18 10.30 4.24
N MET A 474 8.75 11.47 3.98
CA MET A 474 9.31 12.37 4.98
C MET A 474 8.40 13.58 5.16
N LEU A 475 8.16 13.95 6.41
CA LEU A 475 7.43 15.15 6.80
C LEU A 475 8.38 16.07 7.57
N GLU A 476 8.76 17.17 6.96
CA GLU A 476 9.52 18.23 7.61
C GLU A 476 8.57 19.32 8.08
N SER A 477 8.59 19.64 9.37
CA SER A 477 7.68 20.58 10.00
C SER A 477 8.48 21.65 10.74
N SER A 478 8.43 22.88 10.24
CA SER A 478 8.86 24.08 10.96
C SER A 478 7.68 24.74 11.67
N SER A 479 7.92 25.81 12.45
CA SER A 479 6.86 26.53 13.16
C SER A 479 5.78 27.13 12.25
N GLU A 480 6.08 27.34 10.96
CA GLU A 480 5.17 28.00 10.01
C GLU A 480 4.94 27.22 8.70
N HIS A 481 5.78 26.22 8.39
CA HIS A 481 5.77 25.53 7.10
C HIS A 481 5.96 24.02 7.24
N HIS A 482 5.15 23.27 6.51
CA HIS A 482 5.26 21.82 6.38
C HIS A 482 5.66 21.44 4.95
N PHE A 483 6.56 20.49 4.81
CA PHE A 483 7.01 19.97 3.53
C PHE A 483 6.89 18.45 3.50
N PHE A 484 6.48 17.93 2.33
CA PHE A 484 6.32 16.51 2.10
C PHE A 484 7.29 16.05 1.05
N TRP A 485 8.20 15.14 1.41
CA TRP A 485 9.24 14.68 0.49
C TRP A 485 9.24 13.15 0.41
N PRO A 486 9.15 12.56 -0.79
CA PRO A 486 9.32 11.13 -0.95
C PRO A 486 10.79 10.76 -0.70
N VAL A 487 10.98 9.61 -0.05
CA VAL A 487 12.25 8.91 0.07
C VAL A 487 12.22 7.77 -0.93
N LEU A 488 13.05 7.85 -1.97
CA LEU A 488 13.10 6.91 -3.09
C LEU A 488 14.38 6.07 -3.04
N SER A 489 14.36 4.92 -3.71
CA SER A 489 15.55 4.08 -3.87
C SER A 489 16.68 4.84 -4.57
N LEU A 490 17.93 4.53 -4.23
CA LEU A 490 19.09 5.17 -4.86
C LEU A 490 19.16 4.85 -6.37
N PRO A 491 19.10 5.87 -7.26
CA PRO A 491 19.31 5.67 -8.68
C PRO A 491 20.78 5.35 -8.98
N LYS A 492 21.03 4.70 -10.11
CA LYS A 492 22.39 4.44 -10.61
C LYS A 492 23.03 5.71 -11.17
N CYS A 493 22.30 6.45 -12.01
CA CYS A 493 22.74 7.72 -12.59
C CYS A 493 21.58 8.49 -13.22
N SER A 494 21.82 9.72 -13.68
CA SER A 494 20.89 10.46 -14.51
C SER A 494 20.73 9.82 -15.89
N PHE A 495 19.59 10.06 -16.55
CA PHE A 495 19.32 9.59 -17.89
C PHE A 495 20.34 10.16 -18.90
N ARG A 496 20.77 11.41 -18.72
CA ARG A 496 21.84 12.02 -19.53
C ARG A 496 23.14 11.24 -19.46
N SER A 497 23.56 10.87 -18.24
CA SER A 497 24.80 10.11 -18.03
C SER A 497 24.69 8.70 -18.62
N PHE A 498 23.53 8.08 -18.47
CA PHE A 498 23.23 6.79 -19.06
C PHE A 498 23.34 6.80 -20.58
N VAL A 499 22.64 7.71 -21.27
CA VAL A 499 22.67 7.81 -22.74
C VAL A 499 24.08 8.09 -23.24
N LYS A 500 24.83 8.99 -22.59
CA LYS A 500 26.23 9.29 -22.95
C LYS A 500 27.17 8.09 -22.79
N SER A 501 26.87 7.18 -21.86
CA SER A 501 27.71 6.01 -21.58
C SER A 501 27.50 4.86 -22.57
N LYS A 502 26.39 4.85 -23.33
CA LYS A 502 26.03 3.75 -24.23
C LYS A 502 26.47 4.07 -25.66
N LEU A 503 27.14 3.10 -26.29
CA LEU A 503 27.40 3.13 -27.73
C LEU A 503 26.15 2.69 -28.47
N ILE A 504 25.58 3.59 -29.27
CA ILE A 504 24.39 3.30 -30.07
C ILE A 504 24.84 2.85 -31.46
N ASN A 505 24.47 1.63 -31.86
CA ASN A 505 24.68 1.15 -33.22
C ASN A 505 23.84 2.00 -34.20
N PRO A 506 24.45 2.62 -35.24
CA PRO A 506 23.72 3.39 -36.24
C PRO A 506 22.56 2.63 -36.91
N GLU A 507 22.66 1.32 -37.10
CA GLU A 507 21.62 0.49 -37.74
C GLU A 507 20.38 0.27 -36.86
N GLU A 508 20.56 0.32 -35.54
CA GLU A 508 19.52 0.09 -34.55
C GLU A 508 19.19 1.36 -33.76
N LYS A 509 19.67 2.53 -34.24
CA LYS A 509 19.58 3.80 -33.51
C LYS A 509 18.16 4.11 -33.09
N THR A 510 17.22 4.04 -34.02
CA THR A 510 15.81 4.39 -33.76
C THR A 510 15.14 3.42 -32.79
N GLN A 511 15.44 2.12 -32.90
CA GLN A 511 14.96 1.11 -31.96
C GLN A 511 15.54 1.32 -30.57
N THR A 512 16.85 1.56 -30.46
CA THR A 512 17.54 1.82 -29.20
C THR A 512 17.00 3.06 -28.52
N LEU A 513 16.87 4.18 -29.24
CA LEU A 513 16.31 5.42 -28.72
C LEU A 513 14.84 5.26 -28.30
N TYR A 514 14.06 4.47 -29.04
CA TYR A 514 12.70 4.11 -28.63
C TYR A 514 12.69 3.38 -27.28
N THR A 515 13.57 2.39 -27.07
CA THR A 515 13.64 1.67 -25.78
C THR A 515 14.02 2.59 -24.61
N TYR A 516 14.72 3.69 -24.87
CA TYR A 516 15.10 4.65 -23.84
C TYR A 516 13.98 5.64 -23.52
N ILE A 517 13.25 6.13 -24.52
CA ILE A 517 12.22 7.15 -24.32
C ILE A 517 10.84 6.55 -23.95
N GLU A 518 10.54 5.32 -24.37
CA GLU A 518 9.26 4.67 -24.09
C GLU A 518 8.91 4.65 -22.59
N PRO A 519 9.82 4.29 -21.66
CA PRO A 519 9.49 4.30 -20.24
C PRO A 519 9.19 5.70 -19.70
N VAL A 520 9.81 6.75 -20.26
CA VAL A 520 9.52 8.15 -19.90
C VAL A 520 8.10 8.51 -20.33
N ILE A 521 7.74 8.22 -21.57
CA ILE A 521 6.42 8.56 -22.13
C ILE A 521 5.33 7.74 -21.44
N SER A 522 5.53 6.44 -21.25
CA SER A 522 4.59 5.57 -20.53
C SER A 522 4.45 5.98 -19.05
N GLY A 523 5.53 6.45 -18.43
CA GLY A 523 5.48 7.03 -17.09
C GLY A 523 4.65 8.32 -17.03
N LEU A 524 4.83 9.20 -18.00
CA LEU A 524 4.07 10.45 -18.11
C LEU A 524 2.60 10.18 -18.45
N ASP A 525 2.29 9.25 -19.33
CA ASP A 525 0.90 8.85 -19.64
C ASP A 525 0.16 8.44 -18.37
N PHE A 526 0.81 7.61 -17.54
CA PHE A 526 0.26 7.26 -16.25
C PHE A 526 0.03 8.48 -15.35
N LEU A 527 1.01 9.39 -15.20
CA LEU A 527 0.83 10.62 -14.41
C LEU A 527 -0.34 11.45 -14.92
N HIS A 528 -0.43 11.64 -16.23
CA HIS A 528 -1.42 12.47 -16.89
C HIS A 528 -2.83 11.90 -16.70
N THR A 529 -3.01 10.58 -16.76
CA THR A 529 -4.30 9.92 -16.44
C THR A 529 -4.73 10.15 -14.97
N LYS A 530 -3.77 10.38 -14.08
CA LYS A 530 -3.99 10.72 -12.66
C LYS A 530 -4.11 12.23 -12.41
N LYS A 531 -4.06 13.06 -13.47
CA LYS A 531 -4.05 14.53 -13.40
C LYS A 531 -2.86 15.04 -12.58
N LEU A 532 -1.73 14.35 -12.67
CA LEU A 532 -0.44 14.73 -12.14
C LEU A 532 0.49 15.09 -13.31
N VAL A 533 1.58 15.77 -12.99
CA VAL A 533 2.58 16.23 -13.94
C VAL A 533 3.97 16.04 -13.35
N HIS A 534 4.99 16.05 -14.21
CA HIS A 534 6.37 15.99 -13.76
C HIS A 534 6.96 17.39 -13.49
N VAL A 535 6.51 18.40 -14.25
CA VAL A 535 6.93 19.82 -14.22
C VAL A 535 8.35 20.08 -14.71
N ASP A 536 9.27 19.15 -14.50
CA ASP A 536 10.68 19.34 -14.83
C ASP A 536 11.18 18.19 -15.70
N VAL A 537 10.68 18.05 -16.93
CA VAL A 537 11.02 16.91 -17.81
C VAL A 537 12.31 17.22 -18.60
N SER A 538 13.42 16.57 -18.24
CA SER A 538 14.71 16.67 -18.93
C SER A 538 15.55 15.39 -18.73
N GLN A 539 16.66 15.25 -19.47
CA GLN A 539 17.57 14.10 -19.24
C GLN A 539 18.28 14.16 -17.89
N ASP A 540 18.26 15.31 -17.23
CA ASP A 540 18.95 15.53 -15.95
C ASP A 540 18.03 15.23 -14.75
N SER A 541 16.72 15.39 -14.93
CA SER A 541 15.71 15.12 -13.89
C SER A 541 15.12 13.70 -13.94
N VAL A 542 15.30 12.98 -15.04
CA VAL A 542 14.96 11.56 -15.21
C VAL A 542 16.15 10.70 -14.80
N MET A 543 15.90 9.60 -14.10
CA MET A 543 16.94 8.73 -13.55
C MET A 543 16.91 7.33 -14.14
N VAL A 544 17.99 6.59 -13.92
CA VAL A 544 18.10 5.18 -14.27
C VAL A 544 18.33 4.38 -13.00
N ASP A 545 17.57 3.31 -12.80
CA ASP A 545 17.71 2.42 -11.65
C ASP A 545 18.91 1.45 -11.81
N GLN A 546 19.18 0.67 -10.77
CA GLN A 546 20.29 -0.30 -10.76
C GLN A 546 20.17 -1.40 -11.83
N ASN A 547 18.99 -1.57 -12.44
CA ASN A 547 18.72 -2.55 -13.50
C ASN A 547 18.70 -1.90 -14.90
N ASP A 548 19.33 -0.74 -15.06
CA ASP A 548 19.36 0.03 -16.31
C ASP A 548 17.94 0.41 -16.83
N ARG A 549 16.95 0.54 -15.93
CA ARG A 549 15.60 0.97 -16.31
C ARG A 549 15.42 2.46 -16.05
N VAL A 550 14.89 3.18 -17.04
CA VAL A 550 14.58 4.61 -16.95
C VAL A 550 13.36 4.81 -16.05
N LYS A 551 13.44 5.78 -15.12
CA LYS A 551 12.44 6.06 -14.07
C LYS A 551 12.21 7.56 -13.88
N LEU A 552 10.96 7.93 -13.61
CA LEU A 552 10.56 9.27 -13.18
C LEU A 552 10.73 9.44 -11.66
N MET A 553 11.01 10.67 -11.22
CA MET A 553 11.21 10.95 -9.79
C MET A 553 10.58 12.24 -9.29
N HIS A 554 10.25 13.21 -10.16
CA HIS A 554 9.65 14.48 -9.75
C HIS A 554 8.17 14.49 -10.08
N ILE A 555 7.34 13.98 -9.17
CA ILE A 555 5.88 13.98 -9.33
C ILE A 555 5.29 15.14 -8.57
N THR A 556 4.40 15.88 -9.22
CA THR A 556 3.64 16.94 -8.61
C THR A 556 2.27 17.09 -9.28
N TYR A 557 1.52 18.12 -8.88
CA TYR A 557 0.21 18.44 -9.44
C TYR A 557 0.28 19.71 -10.30
N PRO A 558 -0.61 19.84 -11.30
CA PRO A 558 -0.78 21.06 -12.09
C PRO A 558 -0.99 22.28 -11.18
N GLN A 559 -0.19 23.32 -11.37
CA GLN A 559 -0.33 24.58 -10.65
C GLN A 559 0.26 25.75 -11.45
N LYS A 560 -0.14 26.97 -11.06
CA LYS A 560 0.54 28.17 -11.55
C LYS A 560 1.95 28.21 -10.98
N LEU A 561 2.93 28.37 -11.86
CA LEU A 561 4.32 28.49 -11.44
C LEU A 561 4.52 29.88 -10.83
N ASP A 562 5.32 29.94 -9.77
CA ASP A 562 5.70 31.22 -9.18
C ASP A 562 6.64 31.96 -10.13
N LEU A 563 6.23 33.14 -10.59
CA LEU A 563 7.02 33.96 -11.50
C LEU A 563 8.32 34.45 -10.87
N SER A 564 8.44 34.45 -9.54
CA SER A 564 9.71 34.72 -8.85
C SER A 564 10.81 33.72 -9.21
N LEU A 565 10.45 32.52 -9.67
CA LEU A 565 11.36 31.49 -10.16
C LEU A 565 11.92 31.80 -11.56
N PHE A 566 11.36 32.78 -12.27
CA PHE A 566 11.75 33.18 -13.62
C PHE A 566 12.24 34.64 -13.65
N PRO A 567 13.39 34.94 -13.02
CA PRO A 567 13.95 36.29 -13.03
C PRO A 567 14.29 36.73 -14.46
N GLU A 568 13.53 37.68 -15.01
CA GLU A 568 13.63 38.14 -16.40
C GLU A 568 15.04 38.57 -16.81
N ALA A 569 15.82 39.11 -15.87
CA ALA A 569 17.19 39.58 -16.07
C ALA A 569 18.26 38.47 -15.98
N SER A 570 17.89 37.23 -15.62
CA SER A 570 18.86 36.13 -15.50
C SER A 570 19.49 35.79 -16.85
N THR A 571 20.80 35.61 -16.85
CA THR A 571 21.60 35.14 -17.99
C THR A 571 21.90 33.65 -17.90
N GLU A 572 21.56 32.98 -16.79
CA GLU A 572 21.74 31.54 -16.58
C GLU A 572 20.56 30.77 -17.18
N LEU A 573 20.58 30.60 -18.50
CA LEU A 573 19.43 30.11 -19.25
C LEU A 573 19.23 28.59 -19.22
N GLU A 574 20.26 27.81 -18.88
CA GLU A 574 20.26 26.35 -19.03
C GLU A 574 19.08 25.67 -18.31
N GLN A 575 18.77 26.10 -17.09
CA GLN A 575 17.67 25.56 -16.28
C GLN A 575 16.26 25.87 -16.82
N PHE A 576 16.14 26.81 -17.77
CA PHE A 576 14.86 27.25 -18.33
C PHE A 576 14.54 26.62 -19.70
N VAL A 577 15.52 25.96 -20.31
CA VAL A 577 15.42 25.43 -21.69
C VAL A 577 14.23 24.47 -21.88
N HIS A 578 13.95 23.64 -20.88
CA HIS A 578 12.90 22.63 -20.95
C HIS A 578 11.50 23.16 -20.63
N PHE A 579 11.36 24.46 -20.36
CA PHE A 579 10.09 25.10 -20.08
C PHE A 579 9.51 25.75 -21.33
N HIS A 580 8.23 25.49 -21.59
CA HIS A 580 7.52 26.19 -22.64
C HIS A 580 7.36 27.68 -22.26
N TRP A 581 7.53 28.58 -23.24
CA TRP A 581 7.52 30.03 -23.02
C TRP A 581 6.27 30.54 -22.30
N GLU A 582 5.11 29.93 -22.53
CA GLU A 582 3.86 30.32 -21.86
C GLU A 582 3.95 30.14 -20.35
N THR A 583 4.70 29.15 -19.84
CA THR A 583 4.81 28.89 -18.40
C THR A 583 5.73 29.88 -17.68
N MET A 584 6.62 30.53 -18.43
CA MET A 584 7.59 31.49 -17.92
C MET A 584 7.14 32.94 -18.11
N SER A 585 6.15 33.18 -18.98
CA SER A 585 5.70 34.54 -19.29
C SER A 585 4.63 35.03 -18.31
N ALA A 586 4.88 36.19 -17.68
CA ALA A 586 3.92 36.86 -16.82
C ALA A 586 2.58 37.18 -17.52
N SER A 587 2.59 37.34 -18.85
CA SER A 587 1.42 37.70 -19.65
C SER A 587 0.43 36.56 -19.88
N SER A 588 0.81 35.29 -19.65
CA SER A 588 -0.05 34.14 -19.93
C SER A 588 -0.92 33.75 -18.73
N GLN A 589 -0.40 33.94 -17.50
CA GLN A 589 -0.94 33.43 -16.23
C GLN A 589 -1.47 31.97 -16.29
N ARG A 590 -0.94 31.15 -17.21
CA ARG A 590 -1.43 29.79 -17.43
C ARG A 590 -0.94 28.83 -16.34
N GLU A 591 -1.81 27.91 -15.97
CA GLU A 591 -1.47 26.79 -15.10
C GLU A 591 -0.62 25.79 -15.89
N TYR A 592 0.45 25.30 -15.25
CA TYR A 592 1.25 24.22 -15.84
C TYR A 592 0.38 22.97 -15.98
N SER A 593 0.40 22.35 -17.15
CA SER A 593 -0.44 21.20 -17.50
C SER A 593 0.41 20.09 -18.12
N PHE A 594 -0.21 18.92 -18.31
CA PHE A 594 0.43 17.77 -18.95
C PHE A 594 1.01 18.06 -20.35
N GLN A 595 0.44 19.01 -21.11
CA GLN A 595 0.99 19.40 -22.41
C GLN A 595 2.41 19.99 -22.27
N HIS A 596 2.69 20.65 -21.15
CA HIS A 596 3.99 21.25 -20.90
C HIS A 596 5.05 20.20 -20.53
N ASP A 597 4.65 19.07 -19.92
CA ASP A 597 5.55 17.91 -19.79
C ASP A 597 5.93 17.38 -21.18
N MET A 598 4.97 17.32 -22.11
CA MET A 598 5.21 16.86 -23.48
C MET A 598 6.19 17.77 -24.24
N TYR A 599 6.17 19.08 -23.99
CA TYR A 599 7.20 19.98 -24.53
C TYR A 599 8.62 19.55 -24.12
N GLY A 600 8.81 19.24 -22.83
CA GLY A 600 10.09 18.72 -22.32
C GLY A 600 10.47 17.36 -22.93
N VAL A 601 9.50 16.47 -23.17
CA VAL A 601 9.73 15.21 -23.91
C VAL A 601 10.23 15.47 -25.33
N GLY A 602 9.62 16.42 -26.06
CA GLY A 602 10.03 16.77 -27.42
C GLY A 602 11.48 17.25 -27.49
N LEU A 603 11.90 18.07 -26.52
CA LEU A 603 13.30 18.49 -26.41
C LEU A 603 14.21 17.32 -26.05
N MET A 604 13.82 16.48 -25.10
CA MET A 604 14.57 15.27 -24.74
C MET A 604 14.77 14.33 -25.94
N MET A 605 13.72 14.10 -26.73
CA MET A 605 13.77 13.30 -27.95
C MET A 605 14.75 13.86 -28.99
N TRP A 606 14.80 15.18 -29.13
CA TRP A 606 15.78 15.85 -29.99
C TRP A 606 17.21 15.70 -29.45
N GLU A 607 17.41 15.88 -28.14
CA GLU A 607 18.72 15.79 -27.52
C GLU A 607 19.30 14.36 -27.58
N ILE A 608 18.51 13.31 -27.32
CA ILE A 608 18.99 11.92 -27.41
C ILE A 608 19.25 11.49 -28.86
N TRP A 609 18.55 12.08 -29.83
CA TRP A 609 18.79 11.82 -31.25
C TRP A 609 20.11 12.42 -31.72
N THR A 610 20.37 13.68 -31.33
CA THR A 610 21.51 14.47 -31.81
C THR A 610 22.75 14.32 -30.96
N GLY A 611 22.60 13.91 -29.70
CA GLY A 611 23.66 13.93 -28.69
C GLY A 611 24.02 15.35 -28.20
N GLN A 612 23.26 16.38 -28.61
CA GLN A 612 23.51 17.79 -28.27
C GLN A 612 22.52 18.29 -27.20
N LYS A 613 22.90 19.34 -26.46
CA LYS A 613 21.95 20.04 -25.57
C LYS A 613 21.04 20.95 -26.40
N ALA A 614 19.74 20.92 -26.12
CA ALA A 614 18.78 21.77 -26.81
C ALA A 614 19.11 23.25 -26.62
N PHE A 615 19.03 24.03 -27.70
CA PHE A 615 19.34 25.47 -27.72
C PHE A 615 20.75 25.85 -27.20
N GLN A 616 21.71 24.92 -27.14
CA GLN A 616 23.04 25.21 -26.61
C GLN A 616 23.69 26.41 -27.29
N GLN A 617 23.56 26.54 -28.62
CA GLN A 617 24.09 27.69 -29.38
C GLN A 617 23.41 29.02 -29.03
N VAL A 618 22.14 28.99 -28.64
CA VAL A 618 21.38 30.17 -28.21
C VAL A 618 21.77 30.57 -26.79
N VAL A 619 22.04 29.60 -25.93
CA VAL A 619 22.44 29.80 -24.54
C VAL A 619 23.90 30.25 -24.42
N THR A 620 24.81 29.67 -25.21
CA THR A 620 26.26 29.96 -25.18
C THR A 620 26.70 30.93 -26.28
N GLY A 621 25.77 31.66 -26.89
CA GLY A 621 26.04 32.56 -28.02
C GLY A 621 26.88 33.79 -27.66
N LEU A 622 27.32 34.53 -28.69
CA LEU A 622 28.23 35.69 -28.57
C LEU A 622 27.62 36.91 -27.84
N GLU A 623 26.30 36.98 -27.68
CA GLU A 623 25.64 37.99 -26.84
C GLU A 623 24.84 37.33 -25.72
N PRO A 624 25.03 37.75 -24.44
CA PRO A 624 24.27 37.20 -23.33
C PRO A 624 22.79 37.54 -23.49
N ARG A 625 21.97 36.51 -23.71
CA ARG A 625 20.52 36.65 -23.70
C ARG A 625 20.02 36.59 -22.26
N THR A 626 19.22 37.57 -21.89
CA THR A 626 18.39 37.51 -20.69
C THR A 626 17.26 36.50 -20.87
N LEU A 627 16.71 35.99 -19.76
CA LEU A 627 15.55 35.08 -19.79
C LEU A 627 14.38 35.71 -20.54
N LEU A 628 14.15 37.02 -20.39
CA LEU A 628 13.12 37.74 -21.14
C LEU A 628 13.35 37.67 -22.67
N GLN A 629 14.59 37.87 -23.13
CA GLN A 629 14.94 37.75 -24.55
C GLN A 629 14.78 36.31 -25.05
N PHE A 630 15.09 35.32 -24.21
CA PHE A 630 14.88 33.92 -24.53
C PHE A 630 13.39 33.56 -24.65
N ILE A 631 12.56 34.01 -23.70
CA ILE A 631 11.09 33.86 -23.76
C ILE A 631 10.52 34.48 -25.04
N ARG A 632 10.97 35.70 -25.39
CA ARG A 632 10.55 36.36 -26.65
C ARG A 632 10.97 35.56 -27.87
N PHE A 633 12.20 35.05 -27.89
CA PHE A 633 12.69 34.19 -28.96
C PHE A 633 11.82 32.93 -29.13
N LEU A 634 11.50 32.23 -28.04
CA LEU A 634 10.64 31.06 -28.08
C LEU A 634 9.21 31.40 -28.55
N SER A 635 8.64 32.50 -28.06
CA SER A 635 7.29 32.95 -28.42
C SER A 635 7.16 33.33 -29.90
N MET A 636 8.16 34.05 -30.44
CA MET A 636 8.20 34.43 -31.86
C MET A 636 8.37 33.23 -32.80
N ASN A 637 9.08 32.19 -32.34
CA ASN A 637 9.37 30.99 -33.13
C ASN A 637 8.49 29.79 -32.76
N LYS A 638 7.33 30.00 -32.13
CA LYS A 638 6.46 28.95 -31.58
C LYS A 638 6.10 27.81 -32.57
N ASN A 639 6.01 28.11 -33.86
CA ASN A 639 5.67 27.13 -34.92
C ASN A 639 6.90 26.62 -35.68
N SER A 640 8.11 27.08 -35.34
CA SER A 640 9.33 26.78 -36.10
C SER A 640 10.59 26.97 -35.24
N LEU A 641 10.65 26.28 -34.08
CA LEU A 641 11.83 26.32 -33.19
C LEU A 641 13.10 25.74 -33.85
N ARG A 642 13.01 25.24 -35.10
CA ARG A 642 14.05 24.59 -35.91
C ARG A 642 14.71 23.38 -35.23
N LEU A 643 14.12 22.90 -34.14
CA LEU A 643 14.47 21.67 -33.46
C LEU A 643 13.69 20.52 -34.09
N GLY A 644 14.12 20.10 -35.28
CA GLY A 644 13.63 18.91 -35.96
C GLY A 644 14.78 17.96 -36.27
N VAL A 645 14.46 16.85 -36.94
CA VAL A 645 15.40 15.91 -37.52
C VAL A 645 14.96 15.68 -38.97
N GLU A 646 15.86 15.81 -39.93
CA GLU A 646 15.60 15.47 -41.32
C GLU A 646 16.43 14.25 -41.70
N ASP A 647 15.79 13.25 -42.33
CA ASP A 647 16.48 12.06 -42.83
C ASP A 647 16.94 12.20 -44.28
N GLY A 648 16.39 13.15 -45.03
CA GLY A 648 16.61 13.33 -46.47
C GLY A 648 16.18 12.15 -47.35
N LEU A 649 15.59 11.09 -46.76
CA LEU A 649 15.40 9.76 -47.35
C LEU A 649 13.97 9.21 -47.18
N GLY A 650 13.12 9.86 -46.38
CA GLY A 650 11.72 9.48 -46.21
C GLY A 650 11.50 8.23 -45.34
N ILE A 651 12.44 7.88 -44.47
CA ILE A 651 12.36 6.72 -43.59
C ILE A 651 11.25 6.93 -42.56
N LEU A 652 10.24 6.05 -42.59
CA LEU A 652 9.04 6.14 -41.75
C LEU A 652 9.35 6.33 -40.26
N ALA A 653 10.36 5.63 -39.73
CA ALA A 653 10.71 5.71 -38.32
C ALA A 653 11.32 7.09 -37.94
N VAL A 654 12.15 7.68 -38.81
CA VAL A 654 12.74 9.01 -38.56
C VAL A 654 11.69 10.10 -38.73
N ASN A 655 10.82 9.96 -39.74
CA ASN A 655 9.68 10.86 -39.93
C ASN A 655 8.71 10.83 -38.75
N ALA A 656 8.40 9.63 -38.22
CA ALA A 656 7.60 9.49 -37.01
C ALA A 656 8.27 10.16 -35.81
N TRP A 657 9.59 9.96 -35.62
CA TRP A 657 10.34 10.61 -34.54
C TRP A 657 10.32 12.14 -34.65
N ASN A 658 10.54 12.68 -35.85
CA ASN A 658 10.51 14.11 -36.12
C ASN A 658 9.11 14.71 -35.93
N ASP A 659 8.07 14.04 -36.44
CA ASP A 659 6.67 14.45 -36.24
C ASP A 659 6.29 14.51 -34.75
N CYS A 660 6.75 13.53 -33.97
CA CYS A 660 6.60 13.54 -32.51
C CYS A 660 7.27 14.76 -31.86
N ILE A 661 8.51 15.09 -32.24
CA ILE A 661 9.22 16.27 -31.74
C ILE A 661 8.43 17.55 -32.04
N ILE A 662 7.97 17.72 -33.28
CA ILE A 662 7.23 18.92 -33.73
C ILE A 662 5.90 19.03 -32.99
N LYS A 663 5.15 17.94 -32.87
CA LYS A 663 3.85 17.93 -32.16
C LYS A 663 4.01 18.23 -30.67
N CYS A 664 5.08 17.74 -30.04
CA CYS A 664 5.42 18.07 -28.65
C CYS A 664 5.71 19.57 -28.48
N GLN A 665 6.49 20.16 -29.38
CA GLN A 665 6.81 21.60 -29.36
C GLN A 665 5.57 22.48 -29.52
N ASN A 666 4.61 22.05 -30.32
CA ASN A 666 3.34 22.75 -30.56
C ASN A 666 2.27 22.47 -29.50
N LEU A 667 2.58 21.71 -28.44
CA LEU A 667 1.63 21.29 -27.40
C LEU A 667 0.39 20.55 -27.95
N SER A 668 0.54 19.83 -29.07
CA SER A 668 -0.58 19.29 -29.85
C SER A 668 -0.72 17.76 -29.76
N ILE A 669 -0.03 17.12 -28.81
CA ILE A 669 -0.07 15.67 -28.61
C ILE A 669 -0.01 15.32 -27.12
N ASN A 670 -0.62 14.20 -26.74
CA ASN A 670 -0.52 13.62 -25.40
C ASN A 670 0.40 12.38 -25.42
N ALA A 671 0.73 11.84 -24.25
CA ALA A 671 1.66 10.72 -24.14
C ALA A 671 1.18 9.44 -24.85
N ALA A 672 -0.09 9.04 -24.72
CA ALA A 672 -0.64 7.88 -25.42
C ALA A 672 -0.56 8.01 -26.96
N ASP A 673 -0.95 9.16 -27.51
CA ASP A 673 -0.88 9.41 -28.95
C ASP A 673 0.57 9.49 -29.45
N LEU A 674 1.49 9.97 -28.61
CA LEU A 674 2.93 9.99 -28.90
C LEU A 674 3.48 8.56 -29.05
N LEU A 675 3.12 7.64 -28.14
CA LEU A 675 3.50 6.23 -28.23
C LEU A 675 2.97 5.56 -29.50
N ASN A 676 1.71 5.86 -29.86
CA ASN A 676 1.09 5.34 -31.08
C ASN A 676 1.83 5.85 -32.33
N THR A 677 2.22 7.12 -32.35
CA THR A 677 2.98 7.72 -33.47
C THR A 677 4.39 7.11 -33.57
N LEU A 678 5.02 6.77 -32.45
CA LEU A 678 6.34 6.14 -32.40
C LEU A 678 6.36 4.64 -32.72
N ALA A 679 5.21 3.99 -32.94
CA ALA A 679 5.14 2.55 -33.23
C ALA A 679 6.10 2.06 -34.34
N PRO A 680 6.33 2.81 -35.44
CA PRO A 680 7.31 2.41 -36.47
C PRO A 680 8.75 2.26 -35.96
N CYS A 681 9.11 2.95 -34.87
CA CYS A 681 10.46 2.92 -34.31
C CYS A 681 10.80 1.60 -33.61
N LYS A 682 9.80 0.81 -33.21
CA LYS A 682 9.96 -0.38 -32.37
C LYS A 682 10.71 -1.53 -33.06
N ASN A 683 10.55 -1.66 -34.38
CA ASN A 683 11.08 -2.79 -35.17
C ASN A 683 11.99 -2.33 -36.33
N SER A 684 12.46 -1.08 -36.30
CA SER A 684 13.19 -0.51 -37.43
C SER A 684 14.67 -0.89 -37.39
N THR A 685 15.15 -1.55 -38.45
CA THR A 685 16.55 -1.94 -38.66
C THR A 685 17.02 -1.32 -39.98
N PHE A 686 17.54 -0.10 -39.93
CA PHE A 686 18.05 0.63 -41.11
C PHE A 686 19.29 1.43 -40.70
N ASP A 687 20.29 1.52 -41.58
CA ASP A 687 21.45 2.38 -41.33
C ASP A 687 21.06 3.87 -41.41
N TYR A 688 21.19 4.56 -40.27
CA TYR A 688 20.84 5.97 -40.09
C TYR A 688 22.04 6.92 -40.12
N SER A 689 23.20 6.49 -40.61
CA SER A 689 24.42 7.31 -40.70
C SER A 689 24.23 8.65 -41.45
N HIS A 690 23.21 8.77 -42.29
CA HIS A 690 22.90 9.98 -43.06
C HIS A 690 21.86 10.94 -42.42
N ALA A 691 21.16 10.54 -41.35
CA ALA A 691 20.15 11.39 -40.71
C ALA A 691 20.82 12.48 -39.84
N GLN A 692 20.64 13.75 -40.21
CA GLN A 692 21.28 14.90 -39.55
C GLN A 692 20.24 15.88 -38.98
N ALA A 693 20.64 16.62 -37.94
CA ALA A 693 19.84 17.74 -37.48
C ALA A 693 19.89 18.86 -38.53
N PRO A 694 18.79 19.63 -38.74
CA PRO A 694 18.83 20.84 -39.55
C PRO A 694 19.94 21.76 -39.00
N LEU A 695 20.88 22.15 -39.84
CA LEU A 695 21.90 23.13 -39.46
C LEU A 695 21.20 24.42 -39.05
N TYR A 696 21.52 24.95 -37.86
CA TYR A 696 21.19 26.32 -37.50
C TYR A 696 21.85 27.25 -38.55
N SER A 697 21.11 27.62 -39.58
CA SER A 697 21.56 28.66 -40.51
C SER A 697 21.68 29.96 -39.72
N ARG A 698 22.91 30.52 -39.76
CA ARG A 698 23.31 31.75 -39.10
C ARG A 698 22.37 32.91 -39.40
#